data_AF-A0AAE7AK04-F1
#
_entry.id   AF-A0AAE7AK04-F1
#
_cell.length_a   1.000
_cell.length_b   1.000
_cell.length_c   1.000
_cell.angle_alpha   90.00
_cell.angle_beta   90.00
_cell.angle_gamma   90.00
#
_symmetry.space_group_name_H-M   'P 1'
#
loop_
_entity.id
_entity.type
_entity.pdbx_description
1 polymer ?
#
loop_
_entity_poly.entity_id
_entity_poly.type
_entity_poly.pdbx_seq_one_letter_code
_entity_poly.pdbx_strand_id
1 'polypeptide(L)'
;MLSPRLSLLALLVGGLCATSAFAAAPGKPTIGSGPTKFAIVEVNQSASAYNQLVTVHKDGAPVSVTWNLWSGDVGQTAKVLLDGNEVWSGPASAAGTANFKVTKGGRYQMQVALCNADGCTLSDKKELVVADTDGSHLAPLNAPLQENNKPYANKSGKVVGAYYVEWGVYGRKFTVDKIPAQNLTHILYGFTPICGGNGINDSLKEISGSFEALQRSCAGREDFKVSIHDPWAAIQMSQGNLSAWDEPYKGNFGNLMALKQARPDLKILPSVGGWTLSDPFYFLGDKTKRDTFVASVKEFLQTWKFFDGVDIDWEFPGGQGANPSLGNPSDGATYVVLMQELRAMLDELEAETGRQYELTSAISAGGDKIAKVDYQAAQQYMDHIFLMSYDFSGAFDLNNLAHQTNLFASSWDPATKYTTDKGVRALLDQGVTPGKIVVGAAMYGRGWTGVNGYQAGNPFTGTATGPVTGTWENGVVDYRDIVNNRMGAGWEQGYDEVAEAPYVFKASSGDLISFDNDRSVKAKGQYVLANQLGGLFAWEIDADNGDILNAMHEGLGHGEGTLPPANKPPLANAGSDLSVTGPTEVTLNGSASHDPENGVLTHSWKQVSGPQASLLDATQAKARVVLDAVSADVNLVFELTVTDDQGLTAKDQVVVTNKAPQPNLPPVVSVPASASVESGKQVTIQATASDPNGDTLSYQWSLPAGLTATGQDSATLVVTGPSVTSDTAYDLTLVVTDGSLDASAATRLTVKPVSTGGGCEASDPEAANWPAWNASTVYNAETKVSHNQLVWQAKYWTQGNEPSQTADQWKLISPVQLGWNAGVAYNAGDFTNHNGRKWKAQYWTKGDEPGKAAVWVDQGVASCN
;
A
#
# COMPACT_ATOMS: atom_id res chain seq x y z
N MET A 1 49.63 -7.23 95.81
CA MET A 1 49.90 -7.13 97.27
C MET A 1 48.90 -6.16 97.86
N LEU A 2 48.41 -6.48 99.08
CA LEU A 2 47.58 -5.67 100.00
C LEU A 2 46.04 -5.70 99.84
N SER A 3 45.45 -6.48 100.76
CA SER A 3 44.16 -6.31 101.48
C SER A 3 44.01 -4.88 102.08
N PRO A 4 42.88 -4.43 102.72
CA PRO A 4 41.77 -5.23 103.28
C PRO A 4 40.32 -4.64 103.30
N ARG A 5 39.43 -5.58 103.66
CA ARG A 5 38.15 -5.51 104.41
C ARG A 5 37.89 -4.27 105.30
N LEU A 6 36.61 -3.85 105.44
CA LEU A 6 35.67 -4.19 106.54
C LEU A 6 34.47 -3.21 106.60
N SER A 7 33.23 -3.73 106.59
CA SER A 7 32.35 -3.79 107.79
C SER A 7 30.88 -3.99 107.44
N LEU A 8 30.30 -5.04 108.05
CA LEU A 8 28.87 -5.29 108.25
C LEU A 8 28.26 -4.19 109.12
N LEU A 9 27.01 -3.76 108.83
CA LEU A 9 25.85 -3.88 109.75
C LEU A 9 24.56 -3.33 109.11
N ALA A 10 23.52 -4.16 109.00
CA ALA A 10 22.17 -3.91 109.54
C ALA A 10 21.11 -4.84 108.91
N LEU A 11 20.39 -5.52 109.80
CA LEU A 11 19.27 -6.42 109.57
C LEU A 11 17.94 -5.62 109.55
N LEU A 12 17.01 -6.08 108.70
CA LEU A 12 15.55 -6.04 108.83
C LEU A 12 14.82 -4.70 109.09
N VAL A 13 14.12 -4.20 108.05
CA VAL A 13 12.70 -3.79 108.09
C VAL A 13 12.09 -4.10 106.70
N GLY A 14 10.98 -4.83 106.68
CA GLY A 14 10.19 -5.10 105.48
C GLY A 14 9.37 -3.91 105.02
N GLY A 15 9.16 -3.81 103.71
CA GLY A 15 8.26 -2.84 103.09
C GLY A 15 8.53 -2.71 101.61
N LEU A 16 7.72 -3.39 100.79
CA LEU A 16 7.30 -2.93 99.45
C LEU A 16 8.37 -2.23 98.59
N CYS A 17 9.26 -3.00 97.96
CA CYS A 17 9.73 -2.70 96.62
C CYS A 17 9.59 -3.96 95.75
N ALA A 18 8.41 -4.58 95.77
CA ALA A 18 7.86 -5.01 94.51
C ALA A 18 7.67 -3.71 93.72
N THR A 19 8.67 -3.30 92.94
CA THR A 19 8.35 -2.44 91.81
C THR A 19 7.31 -3.25 91.07
N SER A 20 6.05 -2.82 91.18
CA SER A 20 5.02 -3.16 90.22
C SER A 20 5.74 -3.05 88.89
N ALA A 21 5.99 -4.18 88.21
CA ALA A 21 6.26 -4.09 86.79
C ALA A 21 5.04 -3.33 86.29
N PHE A 22 5.22 -2.04 86.02
CA PHE A 22 4.13 -1.19 85.57
C PHE A 22 3.56 -1.95 84.38
N ALA A 23 2.29 -2.34 84.50
CA ALA A 23 1.49 -2.82 83.41
C ALA A 23 1.64 -1.78 82.29
N ALA A 24 2.46 -2.12 81.32
CA ALA A 24 2.97 -1.20 80.32
C ALA A 24 2.90 -1.91 78.97
N ALA A 25 2.46 -1.16 77.97
CA ALA A 25 2.47 -1.64 76.60
C ALA A 25 3.89 -2.09 76.20
N PRO A 26 4.03 -2.97 75.19
CA PRO A 26 5.32 -3.50 74.75
C PRO A 26 6.33 -2.41 74.36
N GLY A 27 7.61 -2.78 74.24
CA GLY A 27 8.63 -1.87 73.73
C GLY A 27 8.36 -1.47 72.27
N LYS A 28 8.94 -0.34 71.83
CA LYS A 28 8.75 0.17 70.46
C LYS A 28 9.53 -0.66 69.43
N PRO A 29 8.86 -1.41 68.52
CA PRO A 29 9.56 -2.15 67.48
C PRO A 29 10.18 -1.21 66.44
N THR A 30 11.25 -1.66 65.79
CA THR A 30 11.89 -1.00 64.65
C THR A 30 11.75 -1.89 63.41
N ILE A 31 11.20 -1.34 62.32
CA ILE A 31 11.06 -2.07 61.05
C ILE A 31 12.44 -2.33 60.44
N GLY A 32 12.66 -3.53 59.92
CA GLY A 32 13.92 -3.95 59.29
C GLY A 32 14.22 -3.24 57.97
N SER A 33 15.44 -3.44 57.48
CA SER A 33 15.96 -2.80 56.25
C SER A 33 15.56 -3.49 54.94
N GLY A 34 14.63 -4.46 54.96
CA GLY A 34 14.22 -5.22 53.79
C GLY A 34 13.52 -4.38 52.69
N PRO A 35 13.19 -5.02 51.55
CA PRO A 35 12.50 -4.36 50.44
C PRO A 35 11.22 -3.65 50.87
N THR A 36 10.93 -2.53 50.22
CA THR A 36 9.71 -1.73 50.46
C THR A 36 8.90 -1.50 49.20
N LYS A 37 9.37 -1.99 48.04
CA LYS A 37 8.64 -2.00 46.78
C LYS A 37 8.26 -3.44 46.43
N PHE A 38 6.99 -3.66 46.17
CA PHE A 38 6.41 -4.93 45.75
C PHE A 38 5.51 -4.68 44.54
N ALA A 39 5.10 -5.72 43.83
CA ALA A 39 4.23 -5.57 42.67
C ALA A 39 3.18 -6.69 42.61
N ILE A 40 1.96 -6.33 42.19
CA ILE A 40 0.89 -7.29 41.86
C ILE A 40 1.21 -7.96 40.52
N VAL A 41 1.72 -7.18 39.58
CA VAL A 41 2.26 -7.66 38.31
C VAL A 41 3.77 -7.46 38.35
N GLU A 42 4.55 -8.52 38.47
CA GLU A 42 6.01 -8.44 38.45
C GLU A 42 6.53 -8.38 37.01
N VAL A 43 7.55 -7.53 36.80
CA VAL A 43 8.25 -7.42 35.51
C VAL A 43 9.70 -7.86 35.69
N ASN A 44 10.11 -8.87 34.93
CA ASN A 44 11.51 -9.25 34.82
C ASN A 44 12.24 -8.28 33.88
N GLN A 45 12.99 -7.35 34.47
CA GLN A 45 13.73 -6.30 33.78
C GLN A 45 14.85 -6.81 32.84
N SER A 46 15.14 -8.12 32.86
CA SER A 46 16.15 -8.75 31.99
C SER A 46 15.57 -9.69 30.93
N ALA A 47 14.25 -9.95 30.98
CA ALA A 47 13.61 -10.86 30.05
C ALA A 47 13.39 -10.22 28.68
N SER A 48 13.57 -11.01 27.62
CA SER A 48 13.24 -10.63 26.25
C SER A 48 11.98 -11.32 25.72
N ALA A 49 11.60 -12.47 26.28
CA ALA A 49 10.39 -13.19 25.92
C ALA A 49 9.20 -12.80 26.82
N TYR A 50 8.04 -12.52 26.24
CA TYR A 50 6.86 -12.03 26.95
C TYR A 50 6.40 -12.96 28.08
N ASN A 51 6.43 -14.28 27.86
CA ASN A 51 6.06 -15.27 28.89
C ASN A 51 7.03 -15.30 30.09
N GLN A 52 8.23 -14.74 29.95
CA GLN A 52 9.20 -14.58 31.05
C GLN A 52 9.26 -13.14 31.57
N LEU A 53 8.66 -12.21 30.85
CA LEU A 53 8.64 -10.79 31.17
C LEU A 53 7.70 -10.50 32.33
N VAL A 54 6.51 -11.11 32.34
CA VAL A 54 5.43 -10.74 33.25
C VAL A 54 5.00 -11.92 34.11
N THR A 55 4.83 -11.68 35.42
CA THR A 55 4.19 -12.62 36.35
C THR A 55 3.07 -11.92 37.11
N VAL A 56 1.83 -12.40 36.96
CA VAL A 56 0.64 -11.80 37.61
C VAL A 56 0.28 -12.56 38.88
N HIS A 57 0.34 -11.89 40.04
CA HIS A 57 -0.11 -12.42 41.32
C HIS A 57 -1.60 -12.14 41.52
N LYS A 58 -2.45 -13.07 41.06
CA LYS A 58 -3.93 -12.93 41.10
C LYS A 58 -4.50 -12.75 42.51
N ASP A 59 -3.78 -13.18 43.55
CA ASP A 59 -4.16 -13.04 44.96
C ASP A 59 -3.51 -11.82 45.67
N GLY A 60 -2.79 -10.98 44.93
CA GLY A 60 -2.12 -9.78 45.42
C GLY A 60 -0.60 -9.92 45.57
N ALA A 61 0.07 -8.77 45.73
CA ALA A 61 1.52 -8.69 45.84
C ALA A 61 2.01 -9.42 47.10
N PRO A 62 3.04 -10.29 47.00
CA PRO A 62 3.63 -10.97 48.15
C PRO A 62 4.51 -10.00 48.96
N VAL A 63 3.97 -9.44 50.05
CA VAL A 63 4.67 -8.50 50.92
C VAL A 63 5.31 -9.23 52.10
N SER A 64 6.56 -8.89 52.40
CA SER A 64 7.29 -9.39 53.56
C SER A 64 7.87 -8.24 54.38
N VAL A 65 7.61 -8.25 55.69
CA VAL A 65 8.01 -7.20 56.63
C VAL A 65 8.74 -7.83 57.80
N THR A 66 9.93 -7.32 58.11
CA THR A 66 10.70 -7.74 59.28
C THR A 66 10.75 -6.63 60.32
N TRP A 67 10.92 -6.99 61.60
CA TRP A 67 11.15 -6.03 62.68
C TRP A 67 12.10 -6.58 63.73
N ASN A 68 12.67 -5.67 64.52
CA ASN A 68 13.44 -5.97 65.73
C ASN A 68 12.94 -5.12 66.90
N LEU A 69 13.00 -5.67 68.10
CA LEU A 69 12.83 -4.99 69.37
C LEU A 69 14.12 -5.12 70.19
N TRP A 70 14.79 -3.99 70.42
CA TRP A 70 16.09 -3.97 71.11
C TRP A 70 15.98 -3.84 72.63
N SER A 71 14.88 -3.28 73.13
CA SER A 71 14.63 -3.09 74.57
C SER A 71 13.14 -3.00 74.87
N GLY A 72 12.71 -3.59 75.98
CA GLY A 72 11.31 -3.59 76.44
C GLY A 72 10.64 -4.96 76.33
N ASP A 73 9.41 -5.06 76.83
CA ASP A 73 8.57 -6.26 76.70
C ASP A 73 8.21 -6.51 75.22
N VAL A 74 8.22 -7.77 74.77
CA VAL A 74 7.90 -8.13 73.38
C VAL A 74 6.40 -8.15 73.10
N GLY A 75 5.56 -8.21 74.13
CA GLY A 75 4.13 -8.42 74.03
C GLY A 75 3.74 -9.85 73.65
N GLN A 76 2.45 -10.05 73.38
CA GLN A 76 1.88 -11.35 72.99
C GLN A 76 1.55 -11.41 71.49
N THR A 77 1.15 -10.29 70.89
CA THR A 77 0.69 -10.24 69.49
C THR A 77 1.44 -9.15 68.73
N ALA A 78 1.97 -9.50 67.56
CA ALA A 78 2.46 -8.55 66.58
C ALA A 78 1.38 -8.32 65.51
N LYS A 79 1.27 -7.08 65.04
CA LYS A 79 0.39 -6.69 63.93
C LYS A 79 1.17 -5.88 62.91
N VAL A 80 0.83 -6.04 61.64
CA VAL A 80 1.25 -5.10 60.59
C VAL A 80 0.05 -4.26 60.19
N LEU A 81 0.25 -2.95 60.16
CA LEU A 81 -0.76 -1.98 59.77
C LEU A 81 -0.32 -1.27 58.49
N LEU A 82 -1.24 -1.11 57.52
CA LEU A 82 -1.09 -0.20 56.39
C LEU A 82 -2.10 0.94 56.54
N ASP A 83 -1.61 2.17 56.64
CA ASP A 83 -2.42 3.37 56.90
C ASP A 83 -3.33 3.23 58.14
N GLY A 84 -2.82 2.51 59.15
CA GLY A 84 -3.54 2.23 60.40
C GLY A 84 -4.50 1.03 60.35
N ASN A 85 -4.74 0.44 59.17
CA ASN A 85 -5.58 -0.75 59.02
C ASN A 85 -4.76 -2.02 59.20
N GLU A 86 -5.26 -2.96 60.01
CA GLU A 86 -4.61 -4.27 60.21
C GLU A 86 -4.66 -5.11 58.93
N VAL A 87 -3.48 -5.52 58.46
CA VAL A 87 -3.33 -6.39 57.29
C VAL A 87 -2.73 -7.76 57.63
N TRP A 88 -2.16 -7.89 58.82
CA TRP A 88 -1.60 -9.12 59.34
C TRP A 88 -1.54 -9.09 60.86
N SER A 89 -1.76 -10.23 61.50
CA SER A 89 -1.49 -10.43 62.92
C SER A 89 -0.97 -11.84 63.22
N GLY A 90 -0.13 -11.94 64.26
CA GLY A 90 0.48 -13.20 64.67
C GLY A 90 1.17 -13.09 66.03
N PRO A 91 1.82 -14.17 66.51
CA PRO A 91 2.57 -14.13 67.76
C PRO A 91 3.70 -13.09 67.73
N ALA A 92 3.89 -12.34 68.83
CA ALA A 92 4.98 -11.39 68.94
C ALA A 92 6.33 -12.08 69.21
N SER A 93 7.40 -11.48 68.71
CA SER A 93 8.79 -11.89 68.96
C SER A 93 9.72 -10.68 68.95
N ALA A 94 10.87 -10.80 69.62
CA ALA A 94 11.90 -9.76 69.62
C ALA A 94 12.51 -9.50 68.24
N ALA A 95 12.54 -10.52 67.37
CA ALA A 95 12.83 -10.39 65.95
C ALA A 95 11.79 -11.23 65.20
N GLY A 96 11.06 -10.61 64.27
CA GLY A 96 9.93 -11.26 63.62
C GLY A 96 9.79 -10.89 62.15
N THR A 97 9.03 -11.72 61.45
CA THR A 97 8.71 -11.58 60.03
C THR A 97 7.21 -11.82 59.83
N ALA A 98 6.56 -10.92 59.10
CA ALA A 98 5.18 -11.07 58.64
C ALA A 98 5.17 -11.19 57.11
N ASN A 99 4.44 -12.19 56.60
CA ASN A 99 4.17 -12.34 55.18
C ASN A 99 2.67 -12.24 54.96
N PHE A 100 2.25 -11.38 54.03
CA PHE A 100 0.84 -11.14 53.72
C PHE A 100 0.70 -10.70 52.26
N LYS A 101 -0.55 -10.60 51.80
CA LYS A 101 -0.88 -10.20 50.44
C LYS A 101 -1.52 -8.82 50.44
N VAL A 102 -1.13 -7.99 49.48
CA VAL A 102 -1.78 -6.68 49.24
C VAL A 102 -2.38 -6.69 47.84
N THR A 103 -3.70 -6.56 47.75
CA THR A 103 -4.47 -6.75 46.51
C THR A 103 -4.75 -5.46 45.75
N LYS A 104 -4.35 -4.30 46.29
CA LYS A 104 -4.49 -2.99 45.63
C LYS A 104 -3.12 -2.34 45.50
N GLY A 105 -2.86 -1.73 44.34
CA GLY A 105 -1.69 -0.89 44.18
C GLY A 105 -1.82 0.42 44.97
N GLY A 106 -0.70 1.02 45.32
CA GLY A 106 -0.64 2.25 46.08
C GLY A 106 0.64 2.44 46.89
N ARG A 107 0.69 3.58 47.59
CA ARG A 107 1.72 3.91 48.57
C ARG A 107 1.09 3.94 49.96
N TYR A 108 1.61 3.12 50.85
CA TYR A 108 1.06 2.90 52.18
C TYR A 108 2.06 3.34 53.26
N GLN A 109 1.55 3.89 54.36
CA GLN A 109 2.33 4.07 55.57
C GLN A 109 2.25 2.81 56.43
N MET A 110 3.31 2.01 56.37
CA MET A 110 3.41 0.75 57.11
C MET A 110 3.89 0.99 58.54
N GLN A 111 3.29 0.27 59.49
CA GLN A 111 3.73 0.19 60.89
C GLN A 111 3.66 -1.24 61.41
N VAL A 112 4.55 -1.57 62.35
CA VAL A 112 4.45 -2.79 63.17
C VAL A 112 3.97 -2.40 64.56
N ALA A 113 2.93 -3.07 65.07
CA ALA A 113 2.45 -2.92 66.42
C ALA A 113 2.80 -4.16 67.24
N LEU A 114 3.42 -3.97 68.40
CA LEU A 114 3.52 -5.03 69.41
C LEU A 114 2.50 -4.76 70.50
N CYS A 115 1.65 -5.75 70.80
CA CYS A 115 0.50 -5.62 71.69
C CYS A 115 0.56 -6.63 72.84
N ASN A 116 0.13 -6.20 74.03
CA ASN A 116 -0.20 -7.04 75.16
C ASN A 116 -1.54 -6.61 75.79
N ALA A 117 -1.89 -7.17 76.96
CA ALA A 117 -3.11 -6.82 77.68
C ALA A 117 -3.21 -5.32 78.07
N ASP A 118 -2.08 -4.62 78.17
CA ASP A 118 -2.00 -3.22 78.62
C ASP A 118 -2.02 -2.22 77.44
N GLY A 119 -1.89 -2.70 76.20
CA GLY A 119 -2.00 -1.89 75.00
C GLY A 119 -1.04 -2.32 73.88
N CYS A 120 -0.95 -1.47 72.86
CA CYS A 120 -0.07 -1.66 71.71
C CYS A 120 0.92 -0.51 71.56
N THR A 121 2.16 -0.83 71.20
CA THR A 121 3.20 0.16 70.86
C THR A 121 3.54 0.04 69.38
N LEU A 122 3.47 1.17 68.67
CA LEU A 122 3.71 1.26 67.22
C LEU A 122 5.17 1.60 66.91
N SER A 123 5.71 0.99 65.86
CA SER A 123 6.94 1.45 65.21
C SER A 123 6.78 2.84 64.61
N ASP A 124 7.90 3.45 64.22
CA ASP A 124 7.85 4.54 63.25
C ASP A 124 7.24 4.07 61.92
N LYS A 125 6.62 5.01 61.20
CA LYS A 125 6.07 4.77 59.88
C LYS A 125 7.19 4.55 58.87
N LYS A 126 7.00 3.60 57.96
CA LYS A 126 7.87 3.39 56.80
C LYS A 126 6.99 3.29 55.55
N GLU A 127 7.37 3.97 54.48
CA GLU A 127 6.65 3.86 53.22
C GLU A 127 6.80 2.44 52.65
N LEU A 128 5.68 1.89 52.16
CA LEU A 128 5.60 0.65 51.42
C LEU A 128 4.87 0.92 50.11
N VAL A 129 5.48 0.56 48.99
CA VAL A 129 4.93 0.72 47.65
C VAL A 129 4.49 -0.64 47.14
N VAL A 130 3.23 -0.75 46.74
CA VAL A 130 2.71 -1.91 46.00
C VAL A 130 2.33 -1.42 44.61
N ALA A 131 3.07 -1.86 43.61
CA ALA A 131 2.85 -1.48 42.23
C ALA A 131 1.78 -2.35 41.58
N ASP A 132 1.00 -1.73 40.71
CA ASP A 132 0.03 -2.39 39.83
C ASP A 132 -0.07 -1.60 38.53
N THR A 133 -0.50 -2.25 37.46
CA THR A 133 -0.45 -1.73 36.08
C THR A 133 -1.51 -0.68 35.78
N ASP A 134 -2.31 -0.28 36.77
CA ASP A 134 -3.16 0.91 36.71
C ASP A 134 -2.39 2.21 37.04
N GLY A 135 -1.16 2.10 37.52
CA GLY A 135 -0.32 3.25 37.90
C GLY A 135 -0.64 3.84 39.28
N SER A 136 -1.46 3.19 40.10
CA SER A 136 -1.90 3.68 41.42
C SER A 136 -0.78 3.97 42.44
N HIS A 137 0.43 3.48 42.19
CA HIS A 137 1.63 3.73 42.99
C HIS A 137 2.48 4.91 42.48
N LEU A 138 2.19 5.40 41.27
CA LEU A 138 2.94 6.44 40.57
C LEU A 138 2.38 7.82 40.89
N ALA A 139 3.27 8.81 40.88
CA ALA A 139 2.86 10.21 40.87
C ALA A 139 2.31 10.57 39.48
N PRO A 140 1.32 11.48 39.38
CA PRO A 140 0.83 11.99 38.10
C PRO A 140 1.94 12.61 37.22
N LEU A 141 2.04 12.18 35.97
CA LEU A 141 2.94 12.78 34.97
C LEU A 141 2.30 14.02 34.35
N ASN A 142 2.57 15.19 34.93
CA ASN A 142 2.14 16.49 34.40
C ASN A 142 3.29 17.18 33.65
N ALA A 143 3.61 16.70 32.45
CA ALA A 143 4.62 17.33 31.61
C ALA A 143 4.11 18.67 31.04
N PRO A 144 4.96 19.71 30.95
CA PRO A 144 4.59 20.95 30.28
C PRO A 144 4.48 20.72 28.76
N LEU A 145 3.59 21.49 28.11
CA LEU A 145 3.52 21.53 26.66
C LEU A 145 4.87 22.00 26.07
N GLN A 146 5.29 21.35 24.99
CA GLN A 146 6.55 21.63 24.29
C GLN A 146 6.26 22.18 22.88
N GLU A 147 7.30 22.76 22.26
CA GLU A 147 7.24 23.33 20.91
C GLU A 147 6.09 24.37 20.78
N ASN A 148 5.25 24.25 19.74
CA ASN A 148 4.15 25.18 19.48
C ASN A 148 2.82 24.76 20.12
N ASN A 149 2.78 23.65 20.87
CA ASN A 149 1.54 23.16 21.48
C ASN A 149 0.92 24.20 22.41
N LYS A 150 -0.38 24.46 22.25
CA LYS A 150 -1.16 25.38 23.10
C LYS A 150 -2.22 24.62 23.90
N PRO A 151 -2.61 25.07 25.09
CA PRO A 151 -3.65 24.39 25.86
C PRO A 151 -5.03 24.59 25.22
N TYR A 152 -5.79 23.51 25.05
CA TYR A 152 -7.17 23.56 24.59
C TYR A 152 -8.13 22.86 25.56
N ALA A 153 -9.38 23.33 25.58
CA ALA A 153 -10.50 22.61 26.20
C ALA A 153 -11.34 21.96 25.09
N ASN A 154 -11.67 20.68 25.23
CA ASN A 154 -12.58 20.01 24.31
C ASN A 154 -14.03 20.46 24.57
N LYS A 155 -14.47 21.48 23.82
CA LYS A 155 -15.82 22.06 23.93
C LYS A 155 -16.86 21.31 23.08
N SER A 156 -16.42 20.58 22.05
CA SER A 156 -17.30 19.93 21.09
C SER A 156 -17.72 18.51 21.51
N GLY A 157 -16.96 17.89 22.44
CA GLY A 157 -17.12 16.48 22.80
C GLY A 157 -16.67 15.51 21.70
N LYS A 158 -16.05 16.01 20.62
CA LYS A 158 -15.53 15.20 19.51
C LYS A 158 -14.23 14.51 19.91
N VAL A 159 -13.93 13.42 19.22
CA VAL A 159 -12.65 12.72 19.34
C VAL A 159 -11.52 13.63 18.82
N VAL A 160 -10.46 13.72 19.62
CA VAL A 160 -9.14 14.22 19.26
C VAL A 160 -8.14 13.13 19.65
N GLY A 161 -7.76 12.29 18.69
CA GLY A 161 -6.89 11.13 18.90
C GLY A 161 -5.51 11.31 18.27
N ALA A 162 -4.51 10.58 18.74
CA ALA A 162 -3.23 10.47 18.03
C ALA A 162 -2.55 9.13 18.30
N TYR A 163 -1.84 8.63 17.29
CA TYR A 163 -0.95 7.49 17.45
C TYR A 163 0.37 7.89 18.10
N TYR A 164 0.80 7.09 19.08
CA TYR A 164 2.14 7.13 19.67
C TYR A 164 2.85 5.82 19.34
N VAL A 165 4.03 5.90 18.74
CA VAL A 165 4.77 4.71 18.32
C VAL A 165 5.80 4.23 19.33
N GLU A 166 5.83 2.92 19.54
CA GLU A 166 6.70 2.23 20.51
C GLU A 166 8.18 2.54 20.27
N TRP A 167 8.60 2.54 19.00
CA TRP A 167 9.99 2.76 18.59
C TRP A 167 10.39 4.25 18.56
N GLY A 168 9.45 5.18 18.78
CA GLY A 168 9.68 6.62 18.77
C GLY A 168 10.73 7.07 19.80
N VAL A 169 10.94 6.27 20.83
CA VAL A 169 11.90 6.55 21.92
C VAL A 169 13.37 6.49 21.47
N TYR A 170 13.66 5.87 20.33
CA TYR A 170 15.03 5.67 19.83
C TYR A 170 15.52 6.85 18.97
N GLY A 171 15.56 6.69 17.65
CA GLY A 171 16.12 7.69 16.72
C GLY A 171 15.35 9.01 16.77
N ARG A 172 14.01 8.92 16.82
CA ARG A 172 13.09 10.06 16.95
C ARG A 172 13.22 10.78 18.30
N LYS A 173 13.69 10.08 19.33
CA LYS A 173 13.85 10.60 20.71
C LYS A 173 12.57 11.22 21.25
N PHE A 174 11.42 10.66 20.91
CA PHE A 174 10.12 11.09 21.37
C PHE A 174 9.58 10.09 22.40
N THR A 175 9.49 10.53 23.65
CA THR A 175 9.05 9.74 24.80
C THR A 175 7.68 10.21 25.27
N VAL A 176 6.98 9.40 26.07
CA VAL A 176 5.61 9.68 26.53
C VAL A 176 5.47 11.04 27.22
N ASP A 177 6.49 11.51 27.94
CA ASP A 177 6.50 12.84 28.59
C ASP A 177 6.49 14.03 27.62
N LYS A 178 6.68 13.78 26.31
CA LYS A 178 6.57 14.79 25.26
C LYS A 178 5.20 14.82 24.60
N ILE A 179 4.34 13.83 24.86
CA ILE A 179 2.97 13.84 24.32
C ILE A 179 2.22 15.03 24.93
N PRO A 180 1.59 15.90 24.11
CA PRO A 180 0.73 16.99 24.59
C PRO A 180 -0.63 16.45 25.09
N ALA A 181 -0.63 15.51 26.03
CA ALA A 181 -1.76 14.66 26.38
C ALA A 181 -3.01 15.40 26.89
N GLN A 182 -2.85 16.62 27.41
CA GLN A 182 -3.98 17.46 27.80
C GLN A 182 -4.85 17.93 26.62
N ASN A 183 -4.32 17.82 25.41
CA ASN A 183 -5.03 18.11 24.15
C ASN A 183 -5.52 16.83 23.46
N LEU A 184 -5.48 15.68 24.13
CA LEU A 184 -5.93 14.41 23.56
C LEU A 184 -7.09 13.84 24.36
N THR A 185 -8.01 13.22 23.63
CA THR A 185 -9.05 12.35 24.18
C THR A 185 -8.64 10.89 24.13
N HIS A 186 -7.86 10.51 23.10
CA HIS A 186 -7.42 9.14 22.85
C HIS A 186 -5.92 9.12 22.49
N ILE A 187 -5.18 8.17 23.05
CA ILE A 187 -3.85 7.75 22.59
C ILE A 187 -3.96 6.33 22.06
N LEU A 188 -3.52 6.13 20.82
CA LEU A 188 -3.44 4.84 20.16
C LEU A 188 -1.97 4.36 20.22
N TYR A 189 -1.68 3.30 20.97
CA TYR A 189 -0.32 2.80 21.15
C TYR A 189 0.06 1.84 20.01
N GLY A 190 0.85 2.35 19.06
CA GLY A 190 1.33 1.63 17.89
C GLY A 190 2.69 0.95 18.15
N PHE A 191 2.85 -0.36 18.04
CA PHE A 191 1.81 -1.36 17.81
C PHE A 191 2.01 -2.59 18.70
N THR A 192 0.88 -3.21 19.05
CA THR A 192 0.80 -4.48 19.76
C THR A 192 0.82 -5.61 18.72
N PRO A 193 1.85 -6.46 18.68
CA PRO A 193 1.96 -7.50 17.66
C PRO A 193 1.15 -8.75 18.00
N ILE A 194 0.88 -9.56 17.00
CA ILE A 194 0.34 -10.93 17.13
C ILE A 194 1.46 -11.94 16.87
N CYS A 195 1.70 -12.85 17.81
CA CYS A 195 2.76 -13.86 17.69
C CYS A 195 2.57 -14.77 16.46
N GLY A 196 3.67 -15.07 15.80
CA GLY A 196 3.69 -15.92 14.61
C GLY A 196 5.04 -15.87 13.90
N GLY A 197 5.50 -17.03 13.43
CA GLY A 197 6.76 -17.17 12.70
C GLY A 197 6.63 -16.96 11.19
N ASN A 198 7.43 -17.72 10.43
CA ASN A 198 7.39 -17.72 8.96
C ASN A 198 6.00 -18.07 8.45
N GLY A 199 5.52 -17.35 7.44
CA GLY A 199 4.17 -17.51 6.89
C GLY A 199 3.06 -16.84 7.69
N ILE A 200 3.34 -16.31 8.88
CA ILE A 200 2.35 -15.62 9.74
C ILE A 200 2.68 -14.13 9.90
N ASN A 201 3.97 -13.75 9.94
CA ASN A 201 4.43 -12.36 10.04
C ASN A 201 5.52 -12.05 9.00
N ASP A 202 5.33 -12.42 7.74
CA ASP A 202 6.38 -12.27 6.72
C ASP A 202 6.64 -10.79 6.36
N SER A 203 5.62 -9.92 6.44
CA SER A 203 5.76 -8.46 6.24
C SER A 203 6.81 -7.81 7.15
N LEU A 204 7.04 -8.33 8.36
CA LEU A 204 8.07 -7.80 9.26
C LEU A 204 9.49 -7.95 8.71
N LYS A 205 9.73 -8.83 7.74
CA LYS A 205 11.05 -9.08 7.15
C LYS A 205 11.54 -7.94 6.26
N GLU A 206 10.62 -7.06 5.83
CA GLU A 206 10.97 -5.83 5.11
C GLU A 206 11.72 -4.82 6.01
N ILE A 207 11.56 -4.95 7.34
CA ILE A 207 12.26 -4.12 8.32
C ILE A 207 13.36 -4.95 9.00
N SER A 208 14.61 -4.60 8.74
CA SER A 208 15.79 -5.30 9.29
C SER A 208 15.72 -5.45 10.81
N GLY A 209 15.77 -6.69 11.30
CA GLY A 209 15.75 -7.03 12.73
C GLY A 209 14.37 -7.06 13.38
N SER A 210 13.32 -6.60 12.69
CA SER A 210 11.97 -6.48 13.24
C SER A 210 11.28 -7.83 13.42
N PHE A 211 11.37 -8.71 12.41
CA PHE A 211 10.87 -10.08 12.49
C PHE A 211 11.55 -10.86 13.63
N GLU A 212 12.88 -10.78 13.74
CA GLU A 212 13.65 -11.45 14.78
C GLU A 212 13.33 -10.91 16.18
N ALA A 213 13.02 -9.61 16.31
CA ALA A 213 12.55 -9.04 17.56
C ALA A 213 11.24 -9.67 18.01
N LEU A 214 10.27 -9.80 17.10
CA LEU A 214 9.01 -10.47 17.40
C LEU A 214 9.23 -11.94 17.78
N GLN A 215 10.10 -12.67 17.07
CA GLN A 215 10.40 -14.07 17.40
C GLN A 215 11.02 -14.21 18.80
N ARG A 216 11.87 -13.27 19.23
CA ARG A 216 12.43 -13.26 20.60
C ARG A 216 11.34 -12.98 21.63
N SER A 217 10.48 -12.00 21.38
CA SER A 217 9.36 -11.67 22.27
C SER A 217 8.38 -12.83 22.42
N CYS A 218 8.07 -13.52 21.33
CA CYS A 218 7.15 -14.65 21.30
C CYS A 218 7.78 -16.00 21.65
N ALA A 219 9.03 -16.04 22.13
CA ALA A 219 9.69 -17.30 22.45
C ALA A 219 8.92 -18.09 23.53
N GLY A 220 8.42 -19.27 23.14
CA GLY A 220 7.59 -20.12 24.00
C GLY A 220 6.15 -19.63 24.19
N ARG A 221 5.71 -18.62 23.41
CA ARG A 221 4.33 -18.13 23.35
C ARG A 221 3.65 -18.71 22.11
N GLU A 222 2.38 -19.09 22.26
CA GLU A 222 1.57 -19.67 21.20
C GLU A 222 1.32 -18.63 20.09
N ASP A 223 1.35 -19.07 18.82
CA ASP A 223 0.97 -18.24 17.68
C ASP A 223 -0.46 -17.70 17.83
N PHE A 224 -0.75 -16.58 17.18
CA PHE A 224 -2.02 -15.85 17.24
C PHE A 224 -2.35 -15.20 18.59
N LYS A 225 -1.50 -15.31 19.62
CA LYS A 225 -1.61 -14.50 20.84
C LYS A 225 -0.95 -13.14 20.69
N VAL A 226 -1.53 -12.09 21.28
CA VAL A 226 -0.86 -10.79 21.37
C VAL A 226 0.38 -10.84 22.27
N SER A 227 1.36 -9.98 21.99
CA SER A 227 2.60 -9.80 22.75
C SER A 227 2.99 -8.31 22.83
N ILE A 228 4.24 -8.01 23.16
CA ILE A 228 4.88 -6.68 23.03
C ILE A 228 6.02 -6.82 22.01
N HIS A 229 6.15 -5.94 21.03
CA HIS A 229 7.18 -6.11 19.98
C HIS A 229 8.57 -5.86 20.56
N ASP A 230 8.74 -4.75 21.27
CA ASP A 230 9.96 -4.37 21.96
C ASP A 230 9.73 -4.19 23.48
N PRO A 231 9.89 -5.28 24.27
CA PRO A 231 9.80 -5.21 25.73
C PRO A 231 10.71 -4.17 26.38
N TRP A 232 11.85 -3.85 25.75
CA TRP A 232 12.77 -2.86 26.29
C TRP A 232 12.13 -1.47 26.26
N ALA A 233 11.72 -1.01 25.07
CA ALA A 233 11.05 0.29 24.91
C ALA A 233 9.74 0.37 25.71
N ALA A 234 8.96 -0.72 25.71
CA ALA A 234 7.66 -0.76 26.35
C ALA A 234 7.71 -0.62 27.87
N ILE A 235 8.54 -1.40 28.59
CA ILE A 235 8.42 -1.52 30.05
C ILE A 235 9.75 -1.51 30.84
N GLN A 236 10.90 -1.57 30.17
CA GLN A 236 12.21 -1.72 30.85
C GLN A 236 13.12 -0.48 30.72
N MET A 237 13.02 0.26 29.62
CA MET A 237 13.84 1.43 29.34
C MET A 237 13.61 2.52 30.38
N SER A 238 14.68 3.01 31.03
CA SER A 238 14.56 4.13 31.95
C SER A 238 14.13 5.39 31.20
N GLN A 239 13.05 6.03 31.64
CA GLN A 239 12.46 7.21 31.01
C GLN A 239 11.95 8.17 32.08
N GLY A 240 12.21 9.47 31.92
CA GLY A 240 11.77 10.51 32.84
C GLY A 240 12.12 10.20 34.31
N ASN A 241 11.11 10.27 35.18
CA ASN A 241 11.26 9.99 36.61
C ASN A 241 11.28 8.48 36.95
N LEU A 242 10.96 7.61 35.98
CA LEU A 242 10.94 6.16 36.15
C LEU A 242 12.32 5.56 35.79
N SER A 243 13.34 6.00 36.52
CA SER A 243 14.75 5.66 36.27
C SER A 243 15.42 4.92 37.42
N ALA A 244 14.74 4.76 38.57
CA ALA A 244 15.26 3.96 39.68
C ALA A 244 15.51 2.51 39.24
N TRP A 245 16.60 1.91 39.73
CA TRP A 245 16.99 0.56 39.31
C TRP A 245 15.91 -0.48 39.66
N ASP A 246 15.24 -0.30 40.80
CA ASP A 246 14.17 -1.13 41.35
C ASP A 246 12.76 -0.65 40.98
N GLU A 247 12.62 0.26 40.01
CA GLU A 247 11.31 0.68 39.54
C GLU A 247 10.60 -0.50 38.85
N PRO A 248 9.38 -0.87 39.28
CA PRO A 248 8.70 -2.06 38.76
C PRO A 248 8.30 -1.89 37.30
N TYR A 249 7.85 -0.69 36.90
CA TYR A 249 7.40 -0.39 35.55
C TYR A 249 8.12 0.85 35.02
N LYS A 250 8.78 0.73 33.87
CA LYS A 250 9.51 1.81 33.19
C LYS A 250 8.97 1.94 31.77
N GLY A 251 9.79 2.46 30.86
CA GLY A 251 9.47 2.54 29.43
C GLY A 251 8.20 3.34 29.14
N ASN A 252 7.63 3.08 27.98
CA ASN A 252 6.39 3.69 27.54
C ASN A 252 5.24 3.38 28.50
N PHE A 253 5.04 2.12 28.87
CA PHE A 253 3.92 1.66 29.68
C PHE A 253 3.92 2.28 31.08
N GLY A 254 5.07 2.34 31.76
CA GLY A 254 5.18 3.01 33.06
C GLY A 254 4.83 4.50 32.97
N ASN A 255 5.28 5.19 31.92
CA ASN A 255 4.94 6.60 31.74
C ASN A 255 3.47 6.80 31.31
N LEU A 256 2.87 5.89 30.54
CA LEU A 256 1.44 5.93 30.21
C LEU A 256 0.57 5.67 31.45
N MET A 257 0.99 4.78 32.35
CA MET A 257 0.37 4.59 33.66
C MET A 257 0.40 5.89 34.47
N ALA A 258 1.57 6.56 34.56
CA ALA A 258 1.69 7.85 35.24
C ALA A 258 0.89 8.97 34.56
N LEU A 259 0.76 8.92 33.23
CA LEU A 259 -0.04 9.85 32.45
C LEU A 259 -1.54 9.69 32.73
N LYS A 260 -2.04 8.45 32.85
CA LYS A 260 -3.42 8.16 33.30
C LYS A 260 -3.71 8.73 34.69
N GLN A 261 -2.74 8.71 35.60
CA GLN A 261 -2.89 9.36 36.91
C GLN A 261 -3.03 10.89 36.79
N ALA A 262 -2.43 11.51 35.77
CA ALA A 262 -2.57 12.94 35.49
C ALA A 262 -3.83 13.28 34.68
N ARG A 263 -4.31 12.37 33.84
CA ARG A 263 -5.45 12.54 32.94
C ARG A 263 -6.35 11.29 32.97
N PRO A 264 -7.19 11.12 34.01
CA PRO A 264 -8.02 9.92 34.15
C PRO A 264 -9.01 9.69 33.00
N ASP A 265 -9.50 10.78 32.38
CA ASP A 265 -10.47 10.75 31.28
C ASP A 265 -9.84 10.38 29.92
N LEU A 266 -8.51 10.50 29.78
CA LEU A 266 -7.80 10.15 28.55
C LEU A 266 -7.92 8.64 28.29
N LYS A 267 -8.38 8.25 27.11
CA LYS A 267 -8.44 6.83 26.70
C LYS A 267 -7.11 6.42 26.11
N ILE A 268 -6.56 5.30 26.57
CA ILE A 268 -5.34 4.72 25.99
C ILE A 268 -5.69 3.35 25.45
N LEU A 269 -5.51 3.15 24.15
CA LEU A 269 -5.86 1.91 23.46
C LEU A 269 -4.60 1.25 22.90
N PRO A 270 -4.37 -0.06 23.13
CA PRO A 270 -3.37 -0.81 22.39
C PRO A 270 -3.89 -0.99 20.96
N SER A 271 -3.13 -0.51 19.97
CA SER A 271 -3.45 -0.75 18.57
C SER A 271 -2.77 -2.01 18.09
N VAL A 272 -3.58 -3.00 17.71
CA VAL A 272 -3.11 -4.32 17.27
C VAL A 272 -3.08 -4.35 15.75
N GLY A 273 -1.89 -4.55 15.19
CA GLY A 273 -1.68 -4.58 13.74
C GLY A 273 -0.83 -3.42 13.25
N GLY A 274 -1.34 -2.69 12.26
CA GLY A 274 -0.59 -1.75 11.44
C GLY A 274 0.05 -2.42 10.23
N TRP A 275 0.66 -1.62 9.35
CA TRP A 275 1.16 -2.03 8.03
C TRP A 275 1.93 -3.36 8.01
N THR A 276 2.92 -3.55 8.91
CA THR A 276 3.82 -4.73 8.87
C THR A 276 3.43 -5.86 9.83
N LEU A 277 2.41 -5.66 10.66
CA LEU A 277 1.95 -6.60 11.69
C LEU A 277 0.53 -7.11 11.44
N SER A 278 -0.01 -6.86 10.25
CA SER A 278 -1.38 -7.25 9.85
C SER A 278 -1.49 -8.66 9.28
N ASP A 279 -0.39 -9.30 8.86
CA ASP A 279 -0.38 -10.64 8.27
C ASP A 279 -1.16 -11.70 9.09
N PRO A 280 -1.11 -11.73 10.44
CA PRO A 280 -1.83 -12.72 11.23
C PRO A 280 -3.35 -12.64 11.12
N PHE A 281 -3.92 -11.47 10.81
CA PHE A 281 -5.37 -11.28 10.70
C PHE A 281 -5.99 -12.11 9.56
N TYR A 282 -5.26 -12.30 8.46
CA TYR A 282 -5.70 -13.08 7.30
C TYR A 282 -5.93 -14.57 7.64
N PHE A 283 -5.43 -15.05 8.78
CA PHE A 283 -5.62 -16.42 9.25
C PHE A 283 -6.75 -16.57 10.27
N LEU A 284 -7.34 -15.46 10.73
CA LEU A 284 -8.39 -15.47 11.74
C LEU A 284 -9.76 -15.86 11.18
N GLY A 285 -9.87 -16.19 9.88
CA GLY A 285 -11.03 -16.93 9.36
C GLY A 285 -11.20 -18.29 10.06
N ASP A 286 -10.10 -18.90 10.52
CA ASP A 286 -10.12 -20.06 11.40
C ASP A 286 -10.51 -19.65 12.83
N LYS A 287 -11.66 -20.14 13.29
CA LYS A 287 -12.19 -19.85 14.61
C LYS A 287 -11.23 -20.22 15.75
N THR A 288 -10.45 -21.30 15.63
CA THR A 288 -9.54 -21.70 16.71
C THR A 288 -8.46 -20.63 16.92
N LYS A 289 -7.91 -20.11 15.83
CA LYS A 289 -6.90 -19.04 15.86
C LYS A 289 -7.49 -17.74 16.38
N ARG A 290 -8.71 -17.41 15.94
CA ARG A 290 -9.45 -16.22 16.37
C ARG A 290 -9.83 -16.27 17.85
N ASP A 291 -10.27 -17.41 18.36
CA ASP A 291 -10.54 -17.62 19.79
C ASP A 291 -9.26 -17.46 20.62
N THR A 292 -8.13 -18.01 20.16
CA THR A 292 -6.81 -17.80 20.79
C THR A 292 -6.43 -16.32 20.83
N PHE A 293 -6.64 -15.60 19.73
CA PHE A 293 -6.39 -14.16 19.65
C PHE A 293 -7.26 -13.38 20.64
N VAL A 294 -8.59 -13.53 20.58
CA VAL A 294 -9.55 -12.81 21.45
C VAL A 294 -9.28 -13.08 22.93
N ALA A 295 -9.01 -14.34 23.30
CA ALA A 295 -8.66 -14.70 24.68
C ALA A 295 -7.36 -14.04 25.14
N SER A 296 -6.36 -13.92 24.24
CA SER A 296 -5.10 -13.26 24.57
C SER A 296 -5.26 -11.73 24.72
N VAL A 297 -6.18 -11.10 23.99
CA VAL A 297 -6.51 -9.68 24.19
C VAL A 297 -7.12 -9.47 25.57
N LYS A 298 -8.05 -10.34 26.01
CA LYS A 298 -8.60 -10.29 27.38
C LYS A 298 -7.50 -10.39 28.44
N GLU A 299 -6.62 -11.38 28.30
CA GLU A 299 -5.46 -11.56 29.20
C GLU A 299 -4.57 -10.31 29.22
N PHE A 300 -4.32 -9.72 28.06
CA PHE A 300 -3.51 -8.52 27.93
C PHE A 300 -4.12 -7.31 28.66
N LEU A 301 -5.42 -7.06 28.51
CA LEU A 301 -6.11 -5.96 29.20
C LEU A 301 -6.25 -6.18 30.71
N GLN A 302 -6.36 -7.42 31.17
CA GLN A 302 -6.30 -7.76 32.60
C GLN A 302 -4.88 -7.56 33.18
N THR A 303 -3.85 -7.80 32.36
CA THR A 303 -2.44 -7.62 32.73
C THR A 303 -2.05 -6.16 32.76
N TRP A 304 -2.44 -5.37 31.76
CA TRP A 304 -2.06 -3.98 31.55
C TRP A 304 -3.26 -3.04 31.74
N LYS A 305 -3.62 -2.82 33.00
CA LYS A 305 -4.89 -2.19 33.39
C LYS A 305 -5.03 -0.73 32.93
N PHE A 306 -3.94 -0.03 32.62
CA PHE A 306 -4.00 1.34 32.12
C PHE A 306 -4.63 1.47 30.72
N PHE A 307 -4.71 0.39 29.95
CA PHE A 307 -5.43 0.38 28.68
C PHE A 307 -6.96 0.35 28.89
N ASP A 308 -7.68 1.11 28.06
CA ASP A 308 -9.12 1.36 28.17
C ASP A 308 -9.93 0.70 27.05
N GLY A 309 -9.37 -0.30 26.35
CA GLY A 309 -10.03 -0.96 25.24
C GLY A 309 -9.04 -1.64 24.31
N VAL A 310 -9.41 -1.82 23.05
CA VAL A 310 -8.52 -2.29 21.98
C VAL A 310 -8.85 -1.61 20.66
N ASP A 311 -7.80 -1.24 19.93
CA ASP A 311 -7.90 -0.76 18.56
C ASP A 311 -7.40 -1.85 17.61
N ILE A 312 -8.15 -2.15 16.55
CA ILE A 312 -7.79 -3.15 15.55
C ILE A 312 -7.39 -2.46 14.25
N ASP A 313 -6.15 -2.61 13.86
CA ASP A 313 -5.59 -2.00 12.66
C ASP A 313 -5.18 -3.10 11.67
N TRP A 314 -6.18 -3.73 11.05
CA TRP A 314 -5.95 -4.76 10.02
C TRP A 314 -5.80 -4.07 8.66
N GLU A 315 -4.59 -4.12 8.11
CA GLU A 315 -4.24 -3.57 6.80
C GLU A 315 -3.97 -4.65 5.73
N PHE A 316 -4.92 -4.99 4.84
CA PHE A 316 -6.35 -4.69 4.89
C PHE A 316 -7.17 -5.97 4.61
N PRO A 317 -8.40 -6.10 5.14
CA PRO A 317 -9.32 -7.14 4.71
C PRO A 317 -9.43 -7.22 3.17
N GLY A 318 -9.15 -8.40 2.62
CA GLY A 318 -9.13 -8.65 1.17
C GLY A 318 -7.86 -8.20 0.46
N GLY A 319 -6.76 -8.00 1.19
CA GLY A 319 -5.40 -7.82 0.70
C GLY A 319 -5.04 -6.37 0.38
N GLN A 320 -3.95 -6.19 -0.40
CA GLN A 320 -3.33 -4.88 -0.69
C GLN A 320 -2.67 -4.20 0.52
N GLY A 321 -2.31 -4.98 1.54
CA GLY A 321 -1.39 -4.56 2.60
C GLY A 321 0.07 -4.78 2.22
N ALA A 322 0.98 -4.80 3.20
CA ALA A 322 2.40 -5.01 3.00
C ALA A 322 2.74 -6.34 2.31
N ASN A 323 2.04 -7.42 2.64
CA ASN A 323 2.23 -8.73 2.03
C ASN A 323 1.34 -8.89 0.78
N PRO A 324 1.90 -8.89 -0.44
CA PRO A 324 1.11 -9.03 -1.67
C PRO A 324 0.53 -10.44 -1.85
N SER A 325 0.95 -11.42 -1.05
CA SER A 325 0.48 -12.81 -1.13
C SER A 325 -0.75 -13.09 -0.26
N LEU A 326 -1.18 -12.12 0.55
CA LEU A 326 -2.31 -12.26 1.47
C LEU A 326 -3.52 -11.44 1.02
N GLY A 327 -4.71 -11.91 1.41
CA GLY A 327 -5.99 -11.33 1.04
C GLY A 327 -6.97 -12.37 0.48
N ASN A 328 -8.16 -12.45 1.07
CA ASN A 328 -9.23 -13.34 0.66
C ASN A 328 -10.57 -12.58 0.60
N PRO A 329 -11.46 -12.86 -0.38
CA PRO A 329 -12.83 -12.35 -0.35
C PRO A 329 -13.61 -12.62 0.96
N SER A 330 -13.26 -13.66 1.73
CA SER A 330 -13.90 -13.95 3.03
C SER A 330 -13.40 -13.09 4.20
N ASP A 331 -12.37 -12.26 3.99
CA ASP A 331 -11.78 -11.42 5.04
C ASP A 331 -12.80 -10.40 5.58
N GLY A 332 -13.67 -9.85 4.74
CA GLY A 332 -14.72 -8.92 5.17
C GLY A 332 -15.69 -9.53 6.18
N ALA A 333 -16.11 -10.79 5.95
CA ALA A 333 -16.93 -11.52 6.91
C ALA A 333 -16.15 -11.87 8.19
N THR A 334 -14.87 -12.21 8.05
CA THR A 334 -13.97 -12.47 9.19
C THR A 334 -13.82 -11.24 10.06
N TYR A 335 -13.66 -10.06 9.47
CA TYR A 335 -13.56 -8.78 10.17
C TYR A 335 -14.81 -8.51 11.03
N VAL A 336 -16.02 -8.66 10.47
CA VAL A 336 -17.27 -8.44 11.20
C VAL A 336 -17.39 -9.39 12.40
N VAL A 337 -17.10 -10.68 12.20
CA VAL A 337 -17.15 -11.68 13.29
C VAL A 337 -16.08 -11.39 14.35
N LEU A 338 -14.89 -10.96 13.94
CA LEU A 338 -13.84 -10.56 14.87
C LEU A 338 -14.28 -9.39 15.76
N MET A 339 -14.87 -8.33 15.19
CA MET A 339 -15.38 -7.20 15.97
C MET A 339 -16.49 -7.64 16.94
N GLN A 340 -17.39 -8.52 16.51
CA GLN A 340 -18.43 -9.09 17.35
C GLN A 340 -17.86 -9.85 18.56
N GLU A 341 -16.90 -10.76 18.32
CA GLU A 341 -16.31 -11.58 19.38
C GLU A 341 -15.44 -10.73 20.34
N LEU A 342 -14.73 -9.72 19.83
CA LEU A 342 -14.01 -8.76 20.67
C LEU A 342 -14.95 -7.94 21.54
N ARG A 343 -16.06 -7.42 21.00
CA ARG A 343 -17.04 -6.66 21.79
C ARG A 343 -17.65 -7.50 22.89
N ALA A 344 -18.04 -8.75 22.59
CA ALA A 344 -18.56 -9.67 23.60
C ALA A 344 -17.54 -9.97 24.70
N MET A 345 -16.26 -10.13 24.35
CA MET A 345 -15.17 -10.30 25.31
C MET A 345 -14.98 -9.06 26.19
N LEU A 346 -15.05 -7.86 25.61
CA LEU A 346 -14.95 -6.61 26.38
C LEU A 346 -16.15 -6.42 27.31
N ASP A 347 -17.37 -6.75 26.89
CA ASP A 347 -18.56 -6.68 27.74
C ASP A 347 -18.45 -7.62 28.96
N GLU A 348 -17.87 -8.80 28.78
CA GLU A 348 -17.54 -9.71 29.88
C GLU A 348 -16.51 -9.07 30.82
N LEU A 349 -15.47 -8.43 30.28
CA LEU A 349 -14.44 -7.76 31.06
C LEU A 349 -14.98 -6.51 31.79
N GLU A 350 -15.93 -5.77 31.21
CA GLU A 350 -16.66 -4.68 31.87
C GLU A 350 -17.44 -5.20 33.07
N ALA A 351 -18.14 -6.32 32.93
CA ALA A 351 -18.85 -6.96 34.04
C ALA A 351 -17.92 -7.45 35.15
N GLU A 352 -16.73 -7.96 34.81
CA GLU A 352 -15.71 -8.41 35.77
C GLU A 352 -15.06 -7.25 36.55
N THR A 353 -14.79 -6.14 35.87
CA THR A 353 -13.93 -5.06 36.41
C THR A 353 -14.70 -3.82 36.85
N GLY A 354 -15.95 -3.64 36.39
CA GLY A 354 -16.73 -2.43 36.56
C GLY A 354 -16.23 -1.23 35.74
N ARG A 355 -15.30 -1.46 34.79
CA ARG A 355 -14.79 -0.44 33.87
C ARG A 355 -15.66 -0.37 32.60
N GLN A 356 -15.35 0.58 31.74
CA GLN A 356 -15.86 0.69 30.38
C GLN A 356 -14.69 0.51 29.43
N TYR A 357 -14.84 -0.30 28.40
CA TYR A 357 -13.81 -0.60 27.42
C TYR A 357 -14.28 -0.25 26.01
N GLU A 358 -13.45 0.47 25.26
CA GLU A 358 -13.73 0.82 23.87
C GLU A 358 -13.22 -0.25 22.90
N LEU A 359 -13.95 -0.43 21.80
CA LEU A 359 -13.50 -1.19 20.64
C LEU A 359 -13.45 -0.26 19.43
N THR A 360 -12.26 -0.06 18.87
CA THR A 360 -12.07 0.78 17.69
C THR A 360 -11.37 0.01 16.58
N SER A 361 -11.37 0.57 15.37
CA SER A 361 -10.52 0.07 14.29
C SER A 361 -10.09 1.20 13.37
N ALA A 362 -8.83 1.17 12.97
CA ALA A 362 -8.32 1.95 11.85
C ALA A 362 -8.56 1.21 10.53
N ILE A 363 -9.02 1.96 9.52
CA ILE A 363 -9.39 1.42 8.22
C ILE A 363 -8.85 2.30 7.09
N SER A 364 -8.58 1.71 5.93
CA SER A 364 -8.24 2.49 4.73
C SER A 364 -9.38 3.41 4.32
N ALA A 365 -9.06 4.60 3.80
CA ALA A 365 -10.04 5.50 3.19
C ALA A 365 -10.27 5.27 1.68
N GLY A 366 -9.65 4.25 1.08
CA GLY A 366 -9.87 3.89 -0.32
C GLY A 366 -11.22 3.19 -0.51
N GLY A 367 -12.10 3.75 -1.35
CA GLY A 367 -13.44 3.19 -1.60
C GLY A 367 -13.44 1.74 -2.09
N ASP A 368 -12.40 1.32 -2.81
CA ASP A 368 -12.20 -0.06 -3.26
C ASP A 368 -11.85 -1.04 -2.14
N LYS A 369 -11.27 -0.56 -1.04
CA LYS A 369 -11.03 -1.35 0.18
C LYS A 369 -12.23 -1.29 1.12
N ILE A 370 -12.85 -0.12 1.27
CA ILE A 370 -14.07 0.05 2.06
C ILE A 370 -15.19 -0.89 1.56
N ALA A 371 -15.32 -1.06 0.24
CA ALA A 371 -16.31 -1.95 -0.36
C ALA A 371 -16.12 -3.45 -0.03
N LYS A 372 -14.98 -3.86 0.55
CA LYS A 372 -14.69 -5.26 0.89
C LYS A 372 -15.22 -5.68 2.27
N VAL A 373 -15.64 -4.73 3.09
CA VAL A 373 -16.12 -4.98 4.45
C VAL A 373 -17.51 -4.37 4.59
N ASP A 374 -18.42 -5.09 5.25
CA ASP A 374 -19.73 -4.56 5.64
C ASP A 374 -19.60 -3.77 6.93
N TYR A 375 -19.25 -2.48 6.82
CA TYR A 375 -19.15 -1.60 7.98
C TYR A 375 -20.52 -1.27 8.58
N GLN A 376 -21.61 -1.41 7.82
CA GLN A 376 -22.96 -1.27 8.36
C GLN A 376 -23.22 -2.33 9.44
N ALA A 377 -22.79 -3.57 9.20
CA ALA A 377 -22.87 -4.65 10.16
C ALA A 377 -21.83 -4.52 11.28
N ALA A 378 -20.58 -4.17 10.96
CA ALA A 378 -19.50 -4.08 11.96
C ALA A 378 -19.71 -2.95 12.98
N GLN A 379 -20.26 -1.81 12.55
CA GLN A 379 -20.30 -0.59 13.37
C GLN A 379 -20.99 -0.80 14.73
N GLN A 380 -21.95 -1.73 14.85
CA GLN A 380 -22.69 -1.93 16.10
C GLN A 380 -21.80 -2.41 17.25
N TYR A 381 -20.63 -2.96 16.94
CA TYR A 381 -19.67 -3.49 17.91
C TYR A 381 -18.57 -2.47 18.27
N MET A 382 -18.46 -1.38 17.53
CA MET A 382 -17.33 -0.45 17.61
C MET A 382 -17.76 0.91 18.13
N ASP A 383 -16.92 1.58 18.91
CA ASP A 383 -17.12 2.94 19.38
C ASP A 383 -16.74 3.95 18.29
N HIS A 384 -15.56 3.75 17.69
CA HIS A 384 -14.98 4.63 16.67
C HIS A 384 -14.36 3.86 15.50
N ILE A 385 -14.44 4.46 14.32
CA ILE A 385 -13.79 4.03 13.07
C ILE A 385 -12.79 5.11 12.69
N PHE A 386 -11.49 4.83 12.85
CA PHE A 386 -10.42 5.74 12.47
C PHE A 386 -10.15 5.61 10.96
N LEU A 387 -10.70 6.54 10.18
CA LEU A 387 -10.57 6.55 8.73
C LEU A 387 -9.19 7.11 8.35
N MET A 388 -8.28 6.25 7.91
CA MET A 388 -6.92 6.62 7.48
C MET A 388 -6.95 7.38 6.14
N SER A 389 -7.39 8.64 6.20
CA SER A 389 -7.55 9.55 5.07
C SER A 389 -6.24 10.27 4.73
N TYR A 390 -5.19 9.47 4.60
CA TYR A 390 -3.83 9.85 4.20
C TYR A 390 -3.23 8.67 3.41
N ASP A 391 -1.99 8.81 2.94
CA ASP A 391 -1.31 7.81 2.10
C ASP A 391 -2.03 7.52 0.76
N PHE A 392 -2.81 8.47 0.25
CA PHE A 392 -3.46 8.36 -1.06
C PHE A 392 -2.48 8.29 -2.22
N SER A 393 -1.33 8.93 -2.04
CA SER A 393 -0.23 8.97 -3.01
C SER A 393 1.09 9.09 -2.27
N GLY A 394 2.17 8.64 -2.90
CA GLY A 394 3.50 8.67 -2.34
C GLY A 394 4.53 8.06 -3.27
N ALA A 395 5.78 7.99 -2.81
CA ALA A 395 6.90 7.49 -3.61
C ALA A 395 6.82 6.01 -4.04
N PHE A 396 5.81 5.27 -3.57
CA PHE A 396 5.47 3.95 -4.08
C PHE A 396 4.89 3.99 -5.51
N ASP A 397 4.44 5.16 -6.00
CA ASP A 397 4.10 5.42 -7.40
C ASP A 397 4.88 6.65 -7.89
N LEU A 398 5.76 6.46 -8.89
CA LEU A 398 6.58 7.52 -9.46
C LEU A 398 5.97 8.17 -10.71
N ASN A 399 4.85 7.64 -11.20
CA ASN A 399 4.23 8.08 -12.46
C ASN A 399 2.91 8.82 -12.23
N ASN A 400 2.19 8.53 -11.15
CA ASN A 400 0.92 9.16 -10.82
C ASN A 400 1.05 9.95 -9.51
N LEU A 401 1.57 11.18 -9.62
CA LEU A 401 1.77 12.06 -8.46
C LEU A 401 0.42 12.71 -8.09
N ALA A 402 0.08 12.70 -6.80
CA ALA A 402 -1.13 13.36 -6.31
C ALA A 402 -0.94 13.83 -4.87
N HIS A 403 -1.94 14.52 -4.33
CA HIS A 403 -1.96 14.86 -2.91
C HIS A 403 -2.08 13.59 -2.07
N GLN A 404 -1.34 13.51 -0.97
CA GLN A 404 -1.32 12.30 -0.13
C GLN A 404 -2.47 12.25 0.89
N THR A 405 -3.07 13.39 1.23
CA THR A 405 -4.09 13.49 2.30
C THR A 405 -5.15 14.58 2.06
N ASN A 406 -5.44 14.89 0.80
CA ASN A 406 -6.42 15.90 0.41
C ASN A 406 -7.85 15.61 0.91
N LEU A 407 -8.61 16.69 1.16
CA LEU A 407 -10.03 16.59 1.54
C LEU A 407 -10.89 16.26 0.32
N PHE A 408 -10.75 17.04 -0.75
CA PHE A 408 -11.49 16.92 -2.01
C PHE A 408 -10.56 16.67 -3.21
N ALA A 409 -11.12 16.37 -4.38
CA ALA A 409 -10.33 16.19 -5.60
C ALA A 409 -9.81 17.54 -6.12
N SER A 410 -8.60 17.56 -6.66
CA SER A 410 -8.05 18.77 -7.29
C SER A 410 -8.77 19.10 -8.60
N SER A 411 -8.82 20.39 -8.97
CA SER A 411 -9.44 20.82 -10.23
C SER A 411 -8.76 20.27 -11.48
N TRP A 412 -7.46 19.98 -11.42
CA TRP A 412 -6.68 19.43 -12.53
C TRP A 412 -6.83 17.91 -12.68
N ASP A 413 -7.32 17.22 -11.64
CA ASP A 413 -7.65 15.80 -11.68
C ASP A 413 -8.98 15.53 -10.93
N PRO A 414 -10.13 15.91 -11.50
CA PRO A 414 -11.43 15.63 -10.91
C PRO A 414 -11.73 14.12 -10.80
N ALA A 415 -10.96 13.28 -11.51
CA ALA A 415 -11.07 11.84 -11.49
C ALA A 415 -10.28 11.17 -10.35
N THR A 416 -9.53 11.93 -9.54
CA THR A 416 -8.70 11.42 -8.42
C THR A 416 -9.44 10.35 -7.63
N LYS A 417 -8.90 9.13 -7.58
CA LYS A 417 -9.58 7.98 -6.97
C LYS A 417 -9.77 8.13 -5.46
N TYR A 418 -8.78 8.69 -4.76
CA TYR A 418 -8.74 8.73 -3.31
C TYR A 418 -8.75 10.16 -2.77
N THR A 419 -9.75 10.45 -1.94
CA THR A 419 -9.88 11.71 -1.18
C THR A 419 -10.54 11.38 0.15
N THR A 420 -10.39 12.26 1.15
CA THR A 420 -11.09 12.11 2.43
C THR A 420 -12.61 12.07 2.23
N ASP A 421 -13.15 12.99 1.43
CA ASP A 421 -14.59 13.07 1.11
C ASP A 421 -15.12 11.76 0.51
N LYS A 422 -14.41 11.19 -0.48
CA LYS A 422 -14.81 9.92 -1.12
C LYS A 422 -14.80 8.75 -0.12
N GLY A 423 -13.81 8.70 0.77
CA GLY A 423 -13.74 7.68 1.82
C GLY A 423 -14.90 7.80 2.83
N VAL A 424 -15.20 9.02 3.28
CA VAL A 424 -16.33 9.28 4.17
C VAL A 424 -17.67 8.95 3.51
N ARG A 425 -17.90 9.42 2.28
CA ARG A 425 -19.12 9.12 1.52
C ARG A 425 -19.30 7.62 1.31
N ALA A 426 -18.24 6.88 1.00
CA ALA A 426 -18.32 5.42 0.86
C ALA A 426 -18.83 4.72 2.13
N LEU A 427 -18.44 5.18 3.33
CA LEU A 427 -18.96 4.66 4.59
C LEU A 427 -20.41 5.09 4.84
N LEU A 428 -20.74 6.35 4.58
CA LEU A 428 -22.10 6.87 4.73
C LEU A 428 -23.09 6.18 3.78
N ASP A 429 -22.69 5.91 2.55
CA ASP A 429 -23.47 5.20 1.53
C ASP A 429 -23.72 3.73 1.91
N GLN A 430 -22.82 3.11 2.69
CA GLN A 430 -23.08 1.81 3.33
C GLN A 430 -24.06 1.91 4.51
N GLY A 431 -24.33 3.11 5.04
CA GLY A 431 -25.17 3.30 6.23
C GLY A 431 -24.41 3.32 7.55
N VAL A 432 -23.11 3.62 7.54
CA VAL A 432 -22.35 3.88 8.76
C VAL A 432 -22.82 5.18 9.41
N THR A 433 -23.03 5.16 10.72
CA THR A 433 -23.45 6.33 11.48
C THR A 433 -22.34 7.40 11.46
N PRO A 434 -22.61 8.64 11.03
CA PRO A 434 -21.59 9.69 10.89
C PRO A 434 -20.71 9.87 12.14
N GLY A 435 -21.32 9.88 13.33
CA GLY A 435 -20.64 10.08 14.60
C GLY A 435 -19.60 9.01 14.98
N LYS A 436 -19.55 7.87 14.28
CA LYS A 436 -18.50 6.85 14.48
C LYS A 436 -17.25 7.09 13.62
N ILE A 437 -17.36 7.88 12.56
CA ILE A 437 -16.27 8.10 11.60
C ILE A 437 -15.35 9.21 12.15
N VAL A 438 -14.08 8.89 12.37
CA VAL A 438 -13.05 9.85 12.84
C VAL A 438 -12.05 10.05 11.71
N VAL A 439 -11.91 11.29 11.23
CA VAL A 439 -11.10 11.63 10.04
C VAL A 439 -9.62 11.74 10.40
N GLY A 440 -8.75 11.23 9.52
CA GLY A 440 -7.30 11.24 9.70
C GLY A 440 -6.60 12.53 9.25
N ALA A 441 -5.69 13.03 10.09
CA ALA A 441 -4.73 14.09 9.77
C ALA A 441 -3.31 13.52 9.75
N ALA A 442 -2.52 13.88 8.73
CA ALA A 442 -1.14 13.42 8.61
C ALA A 442 -0.17 14.42 9.27
N MET A 443 0.57 13.98 10.29
CA MET A 443 1.67 14.76 10.89
C MET A 443 2.99 14.60 10.12
N TYR A 444 2.92 14.21 8.85
CA TYR A 444 4.03 13.98 7.94
C TYR A 444 3.62 14.33 6.51
N GLY A 445 4.61 14.47 5.64
CA GLY A 445 4.45 14.55 4.20
C GLY A 445 4.98 13.32 3.50
N ARG A 446 4.38 12.98 2.36
CA ARG A 446 4.95 12.06 1.38
C ARG A 446 5.50 12.83 0.20
N GLY A 447 6.63 12.40 -0.32
CA GLY A 447 7.29 13.16 -1.38
C GLY A 447 8.18 12.37 -2.33
N TRP A 448 8.47 13.05 -3.42
CA TRP A 448 9.22 12.57 -4.57
C TRP A 448 10.41 13.49 -4.84
N THR A 449 11.40 12.97 -5.57
CA THR A 449 12.54 13.74 -6.07
C THR A 449 12.66 13.59 -7.59
N GLY A 450 13.32 14.56 -8.23
CA GLY A 450 13.50 14.58 -9.68
C GLY A 450 12.20 14.73 -10.46
N VAL A 451 11.17 15.35 -9.87
CA VAL A 451 9.91 15.62 -10.55
C VAL A 451 10.16 16.50 -11.78
N ASN A 452 9.77 16.00 -12.95
CA ASN A 452 10.01 16.63 -14.25
C ASN A 452 8.83 16.37 -15.21
N GLY A 453 8.85 17.04 -16.38
CA GLY A 453 7.82 16.85 -17.40
C GLY A 453 6.43 17.39 -17.04
N TYR A 454 6.31 18.18 -15.97
CA TYR A 454 5.04 18.75 -15.51
C TYR A 454 4.56 19.89 -16.42
N GLN A 455 3.24 20.06 -16.48
CA GLN A 455 2.53 21.02 -17.33
C GLN A 455 1.92 22.14 -16.49
N ALA A 456 1.72 23.31 -17.11
CA ALA A 456 1.07 24.47 -16.50
C ALA A 456 1.62 24.90 -15.13
N GLY A 457 2.89 24.60 -14.83
CA GLY A 457 3.52 24.89 -13.53
C GLY A 457 3.02 24.03 -12.37
N ASN A 458 2.21 23.00 -12.63
CA ASN A 458 1.70 22.10 -11.60
C ASN A 458 2.58 20.84 -11.49
N PRO A 459 3.43 20.70 -10.47
CA PRO A 459 4.39 19.60 -10.36
C PRO A 459 3.73 18.20 -10.29
N PHE A 460 2.47 18.11 -9.86
CA PHE A 460 1.73 16.83 -9.80
C PHE A 460 1.41 16.24 -11.17
N THR A 461 1.46 17.03 -12.24
CA THR A 461 1.21 16.55 -13.62
C THR A 461 2.44 15.93 -14.29
N GLY A 462 3.59 15.95 -13.60
CA GLY A 462 4.83 15.35 -14.07
C GLY A 462 5.03 13.91 -13.59
N THR A 463 6.26 13.42 -13.72
CA THR A 463 6.71 12.14 -13.17
C THR A 463 7.98 12.33 -12.34
N ALA A 464 8.24 11.41 -11.42
CA ALA A 464 9.37 11.44 -10.49
C ALA A 464 10.42 10.38 -10.84
N THR A 465 11.65 10.57 -10.33
CA THR A 465 12.73 9.58 -10.47
C THR A 465 12.96 8.75 -9.21
N GLY A 466 12.34 9.12 -8.09
CA GLY A 466 12.47 8.38 -6.84
C GLY A 466 11.81 9.07 -5.64
N PRO A 467 11.93 8.49 -4.45
CA PRO A 467 11.47 9.11 -3.20
C PRO A 467 12.29 10.34 -2.84
N VAL A 468 11.65 11.35 -2.24
CA VAL A 468 12.38 12.44 -1.57
C VAL A 468 13.23 11.87 -0.41
N THR A 469 14.37 12.49 -0.12
CA THR A 469 15.12 12.16 1.10
C THR A 469 14.28 12.52 2.32
N GLY A 470 13.83 11.50 3.04
CA GLY A 470 12.98 11.65 4.20
C GLY A 470 13.73 11.89 5.51
N THR A 471 12.98 12.11 6.58
CA THR A 471 13.53 12.40 7.91
C THR A 471 14.09 11.14 8.57
N TRP A 472 13.34 10.03 8.47
CA TRP A 472 13.71 8.72 9.05
C TRP A 472 13.74 7.60 8.01
N GLU A 473 12.84 7.67 7.03
CA GLU A 473 12.75 6.73 5.91
C GLU A 473 12.54 7.48 4.60
N ASN A 474 12.98 6.92 3.48
CA ASN A 474 12.86 7.60 2.19
C ASN A 474 11.39 7.77 1.77
N GLY A 475 11.05 8.94 1.25
CA GLY A 475 9.71 9.25 0.76
C GLY A 475 8.76 9.79 1.83
N VAL A 476 9.16 9.85 3.10
CA VAL A 476 8.37 10.36 4.23
C VAL A 476 9.15 11.42 5.01
N VAL A 477 8.54 12.58 5.22
CA VAL A 477 9.17 13.73 5.92
C VAL A 477 8.27 14.16 7.07
N ASP A 478 8.80 14.26 8.29
CA ASP A 478 8.03 14.74 9.45
C ASP A 478 7.50 16.15 9.18
N TYR A 479 6.29 16.49 9.64
CA TYR A 479 5.77 17.85 9.52
C TYR A 479 6.74 18.87 10.15
N ARG A 480 7.33 18.54 11.30
CA ARG A 480 8.39 19.35 11.94
C ARG A 480 9.59 19.60 11.02
N ASP A 481 10.04 18.62 10.24
CA ASP A 481 11.14 18.78 9.29
C ASP A 481 10.70 19.64 8.08
N ILE A 482 9.47 19.46 7.60
CA ILE A 482 8.91 20.28 6.51
C ILE A 482 8.95 21.76 6.90
N VAL A 483 8.38 22.12 8.05
CA VAL A 483 8.31 23.52 8.53
C VAL A 483 9.71 24.09 8.74
N ASN A 484 10.62 23.33 9.36
CA ASN A 484 11.93 23.87 9.74
C ASN A 484 12.93 23.92 8.57
N ASN A 485 12.85 22.98 7.61
CA ASN A 485 13.90 22.79 6.62
C ASN A 485 13.42 22.77 5.16
N ARG A 486 12.11 22.64 4.89
CA ARG A 486 11.54 22.47 3.54
C ARG A 486 10.61 23.60 3.10
N MET A 487 10.57 24.70 3.86
CA MET A 487 9.77 25.89 3.54
C MET A 487 10.62 27.17 3.35
N GLY A 488 11.95 27.06 3.50
CA GLY A 488 12.88 28.18 3.37
C GLY A 488 13.27 28.51 1.92
N ALA A 489 14.39 29.21 1.74
CA ALA A 489 14.85 29.67 0.43
C ALA A 489 14.97 28.52 -0.61
N GLY A 490 14.36 28.72 -1.78
CA GLY A 490 14.34 27.77 -2.88
C GLY A 490 13.18 26.77 -2.85
N TRP A 491 12.39 26.74 -1.78
CA TRP A 491 11.13 26.00 -1.73
C TRP A 491 9.96 26.94 -2.05
N GLU A 492 9.10 26.49 -2.94
CA GLU A 492 7.83 27.09 -3.28
C GLU A 492 6.75 26.42 -2.44
N GLN A 493 5.91 27.22 -1.79
CA GLN A 493 4.77 26.72 -1.01
C GLN A 493 3.51 26.87 -1.84
N GLY A 494 2.78 25.78 -2.03
CA GLY A 494 1.51 25.75 -2.73
C GLY A 494 0.37 25.31 -1.81
N TYR A 495 -0.82 25.83 -2.09
CA TYR A 495 -2.05 25.36 -1.48
C TYR A 495 -3.09 25.16 -2.58
N ASP A 496 -3.55 23.93 -2.74
CA ASP A 496 -4.67 23.60 -3.62
C ASP A 496 -5.97 23.92 -2.89
N GLU A 497 -6.55 25.08 -3.22
CA GLU A 497 -7.79 25.59 -2.63
C GLU A 497 -8.99 24.67 -2.85
N VAL A 498 -9.02 23.94 -3.97
CA VAL A 498 -10.13 23.04 -4.31
C VAL A 498 -10.00 21.73 -3.54
N ALA A 499 -8.79 21.18 -3.48
CA ALA A 499 -8.53 19.93 -2.76
C ALA A 499 -8.40 20.11 -1.23
N GLU A 500 -8.24 21.35 -0.77
CA GLU A 500 -7.84 21.74 0.59
C GLU A 500 -6.56 21.01 1.02
N ALA A 501 -5.50 21.14 0.20
CA ALA A 501 -4.26 20.39 0.37
C ALA A 501 -2.99 21.24 0.11
N PRO A 502 -2.06 21.33 1.07
CA PRO A 502 -0.78 22.00 0.88
C PRO A 502 0.25 21.08 0.22
N TYR A 503 1.23 21.71 -0.42
CA TYR A 503 2.44 21.06 -0.88
C TYR A 503 3.62 22.03 -0.87
N VAL A 504 4.84 21.49 -0.84
CA VAL A 504 6.06 22.27 -1.10
C VAL A 504 6.81 21.68 -2.27
N PHE A 505 7.38 22.54 -3.11
CA PHE A 505 8.11 22.15 -4.31
C PHE A 505 9.45 22.87 -4.42
N LYS A 506 10.51 22.16 -4.78
CA LYS A 506 11.83 22.73 -5.03
C LYS A 506 12.25 22.44 -6.47
N ALA A 507 11.98 23.39 -7.36
CA ALA A 507 12.19 23.24 -8.80
C ALA A 507 13.63 22.85 -9.19
N SER A 508 14.64 23.25 -8.42
CA SER A 508 16.05 22.95 -8.71
C SER A 508 16.40 21.45 -8.60
N SER A 509 15.73 20.73 -7.69
CA SER A 509 15.94 19.29 -7.47
C SER A 509 14.74 18.46 -7.92
N GLY A 510 13.61 19.10 -8.23
CA GLY A 510 12.34 18.42 -8.45
C GLY A 510 11.82 17.74 -7.19
N ASP A 511 12.15 18.25 -6.00
CA ASP A 511 11.59 17.70 -4.76
C ASP A 511 10.17 18.22 -4.57
N LEU A 512 9.19 17.31 -4.48
CA LEU A 512 7.78 17.62 -4.24
C LEU A 512 7.33 16.89 -2.99
N ILE A 513 6.71 17.60 -2.04
CA ILE A 513 6.18 17.01 -0.81
C ILE A 513 4.73 17.46 -0.64
N SER A 514 3.79 16.50 -0.59
CA SER A 514 2.40 16.72 -0.20
C SER A 514 2.21 16.34 1.27
N PHE A 515 1.46 17.10 2.04
CA PHE A 515 1.35 16.95 3.49
C PHE A 515 0.05 17.60 4.01
N ASP A 516 -0.16 17.59 5.32
CA ASP A 516 -1.19 18.38 6.00
C ASP A 516 -0.53 19.58 6.69
N ASN A 517 -1.17 20.76 6.66
CA ASN A 517 -0.73 21.94 7.42
C ASN A 517 -1.86 22.44 8.32
N ASP A 518 -1.63 23.54 9.04
CA ASP A 518 -2.63 24.11 9.95
C ASP A 518 -3.96 24.43 9.22
N ARG A 519 -3.89 24.88 7.97
CA ARG A 519 -5.06 25.25 7.16
C ARG A 519 -5.87 24.02 6.70
N SER A 520 -5.23 23.01 6.11
CA SER A 520 -5.95 21.82 5.64
C SER A 520 -6.55 21.03 6.79
N VAL A 521 -5.86 20.97 7.93
CA VAL A 521 -6.35 20.29 9.13
C VAL A 521 -7.55 21.04 9.75
N LYS A 522 -7.55 22.37 9.73
CA LYS A 522 -8.75 23.15 10.09
C LYS A 522 -9.91 22.86 9.15
N ALA A 523 -9.66 22.75 7.84
CA ALA A 523 -10.70 22.39 6.86
C ALA A 523 -11.27 20.99 7.13
N LYS A 524 -10.43 20.00 7.47
CA LYS A 524 -10.88 18.67 7.91
C LYS A 524 -11.74 18.73 9.18
N GLY A 525 -11.35 19.52 10.18
CA GLY A 525 -12.15 19.71 11.40
C GLY A 525 -13.50 20.36 11.12
N GLN A 526 -13.54 21.35 10.24
CA GLN A 526 -14.77 22.01 9.79
C GLN A 526 -15.69 21.05 9.03
N TYR A 527 -15.12 20.25 8.12
CA TYR A 527 -15.81 19.18 7.42
C TYR A 527 -16.41 18.14 8.38
N VAL A 528 -15.67 17.77 9.45
CA VAL A 528 -16.16 16.89 10.52
C VAL A 528 -17.38 17.48 11.23
N LEU A 529 -17.36 18.77 11.55
CA LEU A 529 -18.52 19.43 12.19
C LEU A 529 -19.73 19.49 11.25
N ALA A 530 -19.50 19.90 9.99
CA ALA A 530 -20.55 20.03 8.98
C ALA A 530 -21.25 18.69 8.69
N ASN A 531 -20.49 17.60 8.64
CA ASN A 531 -21.00 16.25 8.37
C ASN A 531 -21.32 15.45 9.64
N GLN A 532 -21.32 16.09 10.82
CA GLN A 532 -21.63 15.47 12.11
C GLN A 532 -20.76 14.22 12.43
N LEU A 533 -19.52 14.21 11.95
CA LEU A 533 -18.59 13.09 12.14
C LEU A 533 -18.06 13.02 13.58
N GLY A 534 -17.39 11.93 13.93
CA GLY A 534 -16.93 11.62 15.29
C GLY A 534 -15.79 12.49 15.82
N GLY A 535 -14.91 12.99 14.94
CA GLY A 535 -13.77 13.81 15.34
C GLY A 535 -12.59 13.72 14.37
N LEU A 536 -11.40 14.02 14.88
CA LEU A 536 -10.13 13.88 14.18
C LEU A 536 -9.17 12.96 14.94
N PHE A 537 -8.36 12.21 14.22
CA PHE A 537 -7.18 11.53 14.77
C PHE A 537 -5.94 11.80 13.90
N ALA A 538 -4.75 11.61 14.44
CA ALA A 538 -3.51 11.88 13.71
C ALA A 538 -2.47 10.74 13.78
N TRP A 539 -1.71 10.60 12.69
CA TRP A 539 -0.52 9.76 12.60
C TRP A 539 0.69 10.62 12.17
N GLU A 540 1.83 10.62 12.86
CA GLU A 540 2.11 10.14 14.21
C GLU A 540 2.53 11.31 15.12
N ILE A 541 2.19 11.25 16.42
CA ILE A 541 2.26 12.41 17.34
C ILE A 541 3.68 12.98 17.49
N ASP A 542 4.71 12.17 17.29
CA ASP A 542 6.11 12.57 17.39
C ASP A 542 6.62 13.36 16.20
N ALA A 543 5.88 13.42 15.09
CA ALA A 543 6.28 14.16 13.89
C ALA A 543 5.75 15.60 13.86
N ASP A 544 4.77 15.93 14.72
CA ASP A 544 4.21 17.28 14.87
C ASP A 544 5.12 18.20 15.70
N ASN A 545 5.10 19.49 15.39
CA ASN A 545 5.70 20.55 16.21
C ASN A 545 4.66 21.23 17.14
N GLY A 546 3.39 20.81 17.07
CA GLY A 546 2.24 21.33 17.79
C GLY A 546 1.24 22.07 16.89
N ASP A 547 1.61 22.48 15.68
CA ASP A 547 0.72 23.23 14.79
C ASP A 547 -0.45 22.36 14.32
N ILE A 548 -0.20 21.08 14.00
CA ILE A 548 -1.22 20.16 13.50
C ILE A 548 -2.23 19.85 14.61
N LEU A 549 -1.77 19.48 15.81
CA LEU A 549 -2.68 19.22 16.91
C LEU A 549 -3.48 20.47 17.34
N ASN A 550 -2.84 21.64 17.36
CA ASN A 550 -3.55 22.90 17.58
C ASN A 550 -4.62 23.13 16.51
N ALA A 551 -4.32 22.88 15.24
CA ALA A 551 -5.24 23.01 14.12
C ALA A 551 -6.42 22.02 14.19
N MET A 552 -6.20 20.79 14.66
CA MET A 552 -7.28 19.83 14.94
C MET A 552 -8.27 20.42 15.95
N HIS A 553 -7.78 21.02 17.03
CA HIS A 553 -8.63 21.69 18.01
C HIS A 553 -9.37 22.91 17.43
N GLU A 554 -8.65 23.78 16.72
CA GLU A 554 -9.22 24.98 16.12
C GLU A 554 -10.30 24.65 15.08
N GLY A 555 -10.06 23.64 14.23
CA GLY A 555 -11.03 23.15 13.25
C GLY A 555 -12.28 22.55 13.86
N LEU A 556 -12.16 21.92 15.03
CA LEU A 556 -13.28 21.37 15.81
C LEU A 556 -13.97 22.42 16.71
N GLY A 557 -13.62 23.70 16.58
CA GLY A 557 -14.28 24.81 17.29
C GLY A 557 -13.83 25.00 18.74
N HIS A 558 -12.64 24.53 19.10
CA HIS A 558 -12.11 24.65 20.48
C HIS A 558 -11.42 26.01 20.75
N GLY A 559 -11.05 26.75 19.72
CA GLY A 559 -10.35 28.05 19.81
C GLY A 559 -11.18 29.17 20.45
N GLU A 560 -10.54 30.30 20.74
CA GLU A 560 -11.23 31.53 21.12
C GLU A 560 -11.61 32.33 19.86
N GLY A 561 -12.84 32.85 19.80
CA GLY A 561 -13.33 33.59 18.64
C GLY A 561 -13.54 32.74 17.38
N THR A 562 -13.43 31.40 17.47
CA THR A 562 -13.81 30.49 16.40
C THR A 562 -15.33 30.48 16.29
N LEU A 563 -15.85 31.35 15.43
CA LEU A 563 -17.19 31.19 14.88
C LEU A 563 -17.24 29.85 14.12
N PRO A 564 -18.42 29.24 13.94
CA PRO A 564 -18.57 28.21 12.92
C PRO A 564 -17.91 28.69 11.61
N PRO A 565 -17.31 27.78 10.82
CA PRO A 565 -16.66 28.16 9.57
C PRO A 565 -17.54 29.14 8.80
N ALA A 566 -16.92 30.24 8.34
CA ALA A 566 -17.62 31.13 7.43
C ALA A 566 -18.01 30.30 6.21
N ASN A 567 -19.31 30.23 5.92
CA ASN A 567 -19.85 29.50 4.78
C ASN A 567 -19.05 29.83 3.52
N LYS A 568 -18.56 28.82 2.82
CA LYS A 568 -17.79 28.99 1.59
C LYS A 568 -18.72 28.87 0.39
N PRO A 569 -18.43 29.53 -0.74
CA PRO A 569 -19.19 29.28 -1.95
C PRO A 569 -19.07 27.81 -2.36
N PRO A 570 -20.11 27.23 -2.97
CA PRO A 570 -20.06 25.86 -3.45
C PRO A 570 -19.01 25.73 -4.56
N LEU A 571 -18.62 24.51 -4.92
CA LEU A 571 -17.86 24.22 -6.12
C LEU A 571 -18.80 23.71 -7.21
N ALA A 572 -18.95 24.48 -8.29
CA ALA A 572 -19.69 24.07 -9.47
C ALA A 572 -18.82 23.13 -10.33
N ASN A 573 -19.42 22.06 -10.85
CA ASN A 573 -18.81 21.14 -11.80
C ASN A 573 -19.84 20.80 -12.89
N ALA A 574 -19.62 21.29 -14.11
CA ALA A 574 -20.50 21.13 -15.26
C ALA A 574 -20.29 19.80 -16.02
N GLY A 575 -19.31 18.99 -15.61
CA GLY A 575 -18.88 17.79 -16.30
C GLY A 575 -17.93 18.07 -17.48
N SER A 576 -17.40 17.00 -18.09
CA SER A 576 -16.50 17.10 -19.23
C SER A 576 -17.20 17.58 -20.50
N ASP A 577 -16.44 18.20 -21.41
CA ASP A 577 -16.89 18.55 -22.76
C ASP A 577 -17.44 17.34 -23.52
N LEU A 578 -18.47 17.57 -24.33
CA LEU A 578 -19.18 16.55 -25.10
C LEU A 578 -18.97 16.76 -26.60
N SER A 579 -18.82 15.67 -27.35
CA SER A 579 -18.81 15.69 -28.81
C SER A 579 -19.81 14.68 -29.37
N VAL A 580 -20.79 15.16 -30.13
CA VAL A 580 -21.87 14.35 -30.70
C VAL A 580 -22.23 14.81 -32.11
N THR A 581 -22.97 14.00 -32.87
CA THR A 581 -23.55 14.39 -34.17
C THR A 581 -25.07 14.44 -34.03
N GLY A 582 -25.67 15.61 -34.28
CA GLY A 582 -27.13 15.78 -34.29
C GLY A 582 -27.81 15.16 -35.52
N PRO A 583 -29.14 14.89 -35.47
CA PRO A 583 -30.05 15.24 -34.39
C PRO A 583 -29.97 14.25 -33.22
N THR A 584 -29.82 14.76 -31.99
CA THR A 584 -29.66 13.93 -30.79
C THR A 584 -29.99 14.71 -29.51
N GLU A 585 -30.20 14.00 -28.39
CA GLU A 585 -30.34 14.57 -27.06
C GLU A 585 -29.08 14.24 -26.23
N VAL A 586 -28.49 15.26 -25.59
CA VAL A 586 -27.35 15.08 -24.67
C VAL A 586 -27.71 15.51 -23.26
N THR A 587 -27.15 14.83 -22.26
CA THR A 587 -27.31 15.19 -20.85
C THR A 587 -26.09 15.96 -20.36
N LEU A 588 -26.31 17.16 -19.83
CA LEU A 588 -25.32 17.90 -19.06
C LEU A 588 -25.43 17.46 -17.60
N ASN A 589 -24.31 17.07 -16.98
CA ASN A 589 -24.33 16.45 -15.65
C ASN A 589 -23.55 17.26 -14.61
N GLY A 590 -24.30 18.04 -13.83
CA GLY A 590 -23.80 18.90 -12.76
C GLY A 590 -23.71 18.23 -11.40
N SER A 591 -24.06 16.94 -11.29
CA SER A 591 -24.22 16.25 -10.00
C SER A 591 -22.93 16.07 -9.20
N ALA A 592 -21.77 16.38 -9.78
CA ALA A 592 -20.47 16.36 -9.11
C ALA A 592 -20.16 17.69 -8.39
N SER A 593 -21.04 18.70 -8.52
CA SER A 593 -20.95 19.93 -7.74
C SER A 593 -21.14 19.62 -6.26
N HIS A 594 -20.41 20.30 -5.38
CA HIS A 594 -20.52 20.08 -3.95
C HIS A 594 -20.31 21.38 -3.16
N ASP A 595 -20.99 21.47 -2.03
CA ASP A 595 -20.73 22.49 -1.03
C ASP A 595 -19.65 21.98 -0.06
N PRO A 596 -18.61 22.76 0.27
CA PRO A 596 -17.57 22.34 1.21
C PRO A 596 -18.13 21.99 2.60
N GLU A 597 -19.23 22.62 3.01
CA GLU A 597 -19.97 22.36 4.24
C GLU A 597 -21.14 21.36 4.04
N ASN A 598 -21.22 20.73 2.87
CA ASN A 598 -22.28 19.79 2.47
C ASN A 598 -23.70 20.40 2.55
N GLY A 599 -23.80 21.73 2.42
CA GLY A 599 -25.05 22.46 2.28
C GLY A 599 -25.85 22.02 1.05
N VAL A 600 -27.16 22.23 1.11
CA VAL A 600 -28.05 21.84 0.01
C VAL A 600 -27.81 22.74 -1.21
N LEU A 601 -27.57 22.11 -2.37
CA LEU A 601 -27.30 22.83 -3.61
C LEU A 601 -28.52 22.96 -4.51
N THR A 602 -28.69 24.17 -5.07
CA THR A 602 -29.57 24.43 -6.21
C THR A 602 -28.75 24.61 -7.48
N HIS A 603 -29.29 24.17 -8.62
CA HIS A 603 -28.61 24.17 -9.91
C HIS A 603 -29.34 25.05 -10.91
N SER A 604 -28.60 25.72 -11.80
CA SER A 604 -29.16 26.51 -12.89
C SER A 604 -28.23 26.47 -14.09
N TRP A 605 -28.73 25.91 -15.19
CA TRP A 605 -28.05 25.82 -16.48
C TRP A 605 -28.49 26.92 -17.43
N LYS A 606 -27.54 27.48 -18.17
CA LYS A 606 -27.81 28.47 -19.20
C LYS A 606 -26.88 28.27 -20.39
N GLN A 607 -27.42 28.31 -21.60
CA GLN A 607 -26.59 28.45 -22.80
C GLN A 607 -26.00 29.87 -22.87
N VAL A 608 -24.68 29.98 -22.97
CA VAL A 608 -23.96 31.26 -22.98
C VAL A 608 -23.30 31.56 -24.33
N SER A 609 -23.13 30.56 -25.21
CA SER A 609 -22.59 30.74 -26.56
C SER A 609 -23.09 29.67 -27.55
N GLY A 610 -22.92 29.91 -28.85
CA GLY A 610 -23.28 29.00 -29.95
C GLY A 610 -24.71 29.15 -30.49
N PRO A 611 -25.08 28.37 -31.52
CA PRO A 611 -26.45 28.33 -32.04
C PRO A 611 -27.45 27.91 -30.96
N GLN A 612 -28.63 28.53 -30.93
CA GLN A 612 -29.60 28.27 -29.87
C GLN A 612 -30.11 26.82 -29.90
N ALA A 613 -29.94 26.09 -28.80
CA ALA A 613 -30.46 24.74 -28.61
C ALA A 613 -31.62 24.72 -27.60
N SER A 614 -32.42 23.67 -27.63
CA SER A 614 -33.49 23.47 -26.64
C SER A 614 -32.90 22.87 -25.36
N LEU A 615 -32.84 23.67 -24.29
CA LEU A 615 -32.40 23.26 -22.96
C LEU A 615 -33.62 22.92 -22.07
N LEU A 616 -33.69 21.67 -21.63
CA LEU A 616 -34.72 21.12 -20.77
C LEU A 616 -34.13 20.83 -19.38
N ASP A 617 -34.97 20.86 -18.34
CA ASP A 617 -34.60 20.59 -16.96
C ASP A 617 -33.45 21.46 -16.44
N ALA A 618 -33.39 22.72 -16.91
CA ALA A 618 -32.29 23.64 -16.65
C ALA A 618 -32.05 23.93 -15.15
N THR A 619 -32.98 23.62 -14.25
CA THR A 619 -32.80 23.82 -12.79
C THR A 619 -32.44 22.54 -12.03
N GLN A 620 -32.23 21.44 -12.74
CA GLN A 620 -31.84 20.15 -12.16
C GLN A 620 -30.33 19.97 -12.25
N ALA A 621 -29.78 19.10 -11.40
CA ALA A 621 -28.37 18.70 -11.50
C ALA A 621 -28.07 18.09 -12.88
N LYS A 622 -29.02 17.36 -13.48
CA LYS A 622 -28.93 16.82 -14.84
C LYS A 622 -29.89 17.56 -15.77
N ALA A 623 -29.36 18.39 -16.66
CA ALA A 623 -30.13 19.08 -17.70
C ALA A 623 -30.00 18.35 -19.04
N ARG A 624 -30.96 18.51 -19.93
CA ARG A 624 -30.96 17.88 -21.26
C ARG A 624 -30.93 18.93 -22.36
N VAL A 625 -30.12 18.71 -23.38
CA VAL A 625 -29.98 19.59 -24.54
C VAL A 625 -30.38 18.80 -25.78
N VAL A 626 -31.37 19.30 -26.52
CA VAL A 626 -31.75 18.76 -27.81
C VAL A 626 -31.01 19.52 -28.90
N LEU A 627 -30.25 18.78 -29.70
CA LEU A 627 -29.43 19.29 -30.79
C LEU A 627 -30.04 18.87 -32.14
N ASP A 628 -30.18 19.82 -33.05
CA ASP A 628 -30.55 19.54 -34.44
C ASP A 628 -29.34 19.14 -35.28
N ALA A 629 -29.58 18.64 -36.49
CA ALA A 629 -28.53 18.44 -37.49
C ALA A 629 -27.90 19.77 -37.90
N VAL A 630 -26.58 19.78 -38.09
CA VAL A 630 -25.81 20.97 -38.50
C VAL A 630 -25.01 20.69 -39.77
N SER A 631 -24.75 21.71 -40.58
CA SER A 631 -24.00 21.59 -41.84
C SER A 631 -22.50 21.79 -41.70
N ALA A 632 -22.04 22.24 -40.54
CA ALA A 632 -20.63 22.34 -40.12
C ALA A 632 -20.57 22.15 -38.61
N ASP A 633 -19.41 21.75 -38.08
CA ASP A 633 -19.21 21.60 -36.64
C ASP A 633 -19.46 22.92 -35.92
N VAL A 634 -20.26 22.89 -34.86
CA VAL A 634 -20.57 24.06 -34.03
C VAL A 634 -20.39 23.74 -32.55
N ASN A 635 -19.84 24.69 -31.83
CA ASN A 635 -19.68 24.61 -30.38
C ASN A 635 -20.82 25.38 -29.70
N LEU A 636 -21.50 24.74 -28.77
CA LEU A 636 -22.44 25.35 -27.84
C LEU A 636 -21.82 25.33 -26.45
N VAL A 637 -21.83 26.47 -25.75
CA VAL A 637 -21.27 26.55 -24.40
C VAL A 637 -22.42 26.71 -23.41
N PHE A 638 -22.47 25.84 -22.41
CA PHE A 638 -23.44 25.87 -21.32
C PHE A 638 -22.74 26.16 -20.00
N GLU A 639 -23.28 27.09 -19.24
CA GLU A 639 -22.81 27.46 -17.90
C GLU A 639 -23.75 26.86 -16.85
N LEU A 640 -23.18 26.09 -15.92
CA LEU A 640 -23.81 25.68 -14.68
C LEU A 640 -23.53 26.74 -13.61
N THR A 641 -24.58 27.25 -12.97
CA THR A 641 -24.48 27.99 -11.71
C THR A 641 -25.02 27.11 -10.58
N VAL A 642 -24.26 26.99 -9.50
CA VAL A 642 -24.63 26.26 -8.29
C VAL A 642 -24.74 27.25 -7.16
N THR A 643 -25.79 27.17 -6.35
CA THR A 643 -26.02 28.03 -5.19
C THR A 643 -26.28 27.20 -3.96
N ASP A 644 -25.57 27.48 -2.87
CA ASP A 644 -25.76 26.82 -1.58
C ASP A 644 -27.00 27.36 -0.83
N ASP A 645 -27.25 26.84 0.37
CA ASP A 645 -28.38 27.24 1.21
C ASP A 645 -28.20 28.58 1.93
N GLN A 646 -26.99 29.16 1.90
CA GLN A 646 -26.68 30.51 2.39
C GLN A 646 -26.65 31.56 1.27
N GLY A 647 -26.88 31.14 0.02
CA GLY A 647 -26.95 32.01 -1.15
C GLY A 647 -25.62 32.35 -1.80
N LEU A 648 -24.50 31.69 -1.45
CA LEU A 648 -23.26 31.84 -2.20
C LEU A 648 -23.31 30.97 -3.46
N THR A 649 -22.65 31.45 -4.52
CA THR A 649 -22.74 30.84 -5.85
C THR A 649 -21.37 30.54 -6.45
N ALA A 650 -21.27 29.45 -7.20
CA ALA A 650 -20.17 29.19 -8.11
C ALA A 650 -20.65 28.79 -9.49
N LYS A 651 -19.73 28.84 -10.46
CA LYS A 651 -20.01 28.60 -11.87
C LYS A 651 -18.98 27.71 -12.50
N ASP A 652 -19.42 26.88 -13.44
CA ASP A 652 -18.57 26.09 -14.32
C ASP A 652 -19.20 25.99 -15.72
N GLN A 653 -18.41 25.68 -16.74
CA GLN A 653 -18.86 25.61 -18.13
C GLN A 653 -18.52 24.28 -18.78
N VAL A 654 -19.40 23.84 -19.67
CA VAL A 654 -19.20 22.67 -20.53
C VAL A 654 -19.42 23.05 -21.99
N VAL A 655 -18.54 22.56 -22.87
CA VAL A 655 -18.65 22.73 -24.31
C VAL A 655 -19.29 21.50 -24.92
N VAL A 656 -20.35 21.69 -25.69
CA VAL A 656 -20.97 20.65 -26.52
C VAL A 656 -20.66 20.94 -27.98
N THR A 657 -19.80 20.12 -28.57
CA THR A 657 -19.48 20.15 -30.00
C THR A 657 -20.49 19.30 -30.76
N ASN A 658 -21.42 19.95 -31.47
CA ASN A 658 -22.34 19.31 -32.40
C ASN A 658 -21.67 19.23 -33.78
N LYS A 659 -21.27 18.03 -34.18
CA LYS A 659 -20.57 17.75 -35.43
C LYS A 659 -21.55 17.68 -36.59
N ALA A 660 -21.10 18.13 -37.75
CA ALA A 660 -21.83 17.90 -38.99
C ALA A 660 -21.76 16.41 -39.37
N PRO A 661 -22.87 15.82 -39.88
CA PRO A 661 -22.82 14.50 -40.50
C PRO A 661 -21.77 14.50 -41.62
N GLN A 662 -20.77 13.64 -41.52
CA GLN A 662 -19.80 13.46 -42.60
C GLN A 662 -20.44 12.61 -43.71
N PRO A 663 -20.29 12.98 -45.00
CA PRO A 663 -20.72 12.10 -46.09
C PRO A 663 -19.91 10.80 -46.05
N ASN A 664 -20.57 9.68 -46.34
CA ASN A 664 -19.89 8.38 -46.46
C ASN A 664 -18.93 8.41 -47.66
N LEU A 665 -17.69 7.95 -47.47
CA LEU A 665 -16.66 7.85 -48.50
C LEU A 665 -16.38 6.36 -48.76
N PRO A 666 -16.10 5.97 -50.02
CA PRO A 666 -15.84 4.58 -50.32
C PRO A 666 -14.57 4.09 -49.60
N PRO A 667 -14.49 2.78 -49.28
CA PRO A 667 -13.29 2.18 -48.72
C PRO A 667 -12.06 2.40 -49.61
N VAL A 668 -10.86 2.38 -49.02
CA VAL A 668 -9.60 2.35 -49.75
C VAL A 668 -9.02 0.95 -49.62
N VAL A 669 -8.82 0.26 -50.74
CA VAL A 669 -8.26 -1.10 -50.78
C VAL A 669 -7.02 -1.18 -51.66
N SER A 670 -6.03 -1.94 -51.19
CA SER A 670 -4.81 -2.26 -51.91
C SER A 670 -4.49 -3.76 -51.79
N VAL A 671 -4.04 -4.35 -52.88
CA VAL A 671 -3.53 -5.74 -52.94
C VAL A 671 -2.18 -5.74 -53.69
N PRO A 672 -1.27 -6.68 -53.40
CA PRO A 672 -0.02 -6.82 -54.16
C PRO A 672 -0.29 -6.92 -55.66
N ALA A 673 0.48 -6.21 -56.49
CA ALA A 673 0.23 -6.17 -57.94
C ALA A 673 0.33 -7.54 -58.63
N SER A 674 1.16 -8.44 -58.10
CA SER A 674 1.27 -9.82 -58.57
C SER A 674 1.69 -10.76 -57.45
N ALA A 675 1.28 -12.02 -57.56
CA ALA A 675 1.75 -13.14 -56.75
C ALA A 675 2.19 -14.29 -57.65
N SER A 676 3.03 -15.19 -57.15
CA SER A 676 3.37 -16.41 -57.89
C SER A 676 3.42 -17.64 -56.99
N VAL A 677 3.01 -18.78 -57.53
CA VAL A 677 2.96 -20.06 -56.81
C VAL A 677 3.32 -21.20 -57.75
N GLU A 678 3.92 -22.26 -57.24
CA GLU A 678 4.14 -23.48 -58.03
C GLU A 678 2.87 -24.35 -58.02
N SER A 679 2.65 -25.11 -59.09
CA SER A 679 1.57 -26.09 -59.21
C SER A 679 1.51 -27.00 -57.97
N GLY A 680 0.34 -27.10 -57.35
CA GLY A 680 0.11 -27.89 -56.14
C GLY A 680 0.57 -27.25 -54.82
N LYS A 681 1.21 -26.07 -54.84
CA LYS A 681 1.56 -25.29 -53.63
C LYS A 681 0.52 -24.21 -53.35
N GLN A 682 0.56 -23.66 -52.14
CA GLN A 682 -0.31 -22.56 -51.71
C GLN A 682 0.46 -21.24 -51.67
N VAL A 683 -0.22 -20.16 -52.02
CA VAL A 683 0.25 -18.79 -51.81
C VAL A 683 -0.81 -18.01 -51.06
N THR A 684 -0.36 -17.14 -50.16
CA THR A 684 -1.23 -16.22 -49.42
C THR A 684 -1.12 -14.83 -50.02
N ILE A 685 -2.27 -14.24 -50.35
CA ILE A 685 -2.40 -12.87 -50.85
C ILE A 685 -3.12 -12.07 -49.76
N GLN A 686 -2.44 -11.05 -49.25
CA GLN A 686 -2.96 -10.19 -48.20
C GLN A 686 -3.41 -8.85 -48.79
N ALA A 687 -4.66 -8.49 -48.54
CA ALA A 687 -5.20 -7.17 -48.84
C ALA A 687 -5.04 -6.23 -47.64
N THR A 688 -4.83 -4.95 -47.91
CA THR A 688 -4.94 -3.88 -46.92
C THR A 688 -6.13 -3.02 -47.32
N ALA A 689 -7.11 -2.87 -46.42
CA ALA A 689 -8.24 -2.00 -46.65
C ALA A 689 -8.54 -1.16 -45.40
N SER A 690 -9.01 0.06 -45.61
CA SER A 690 -9.42 0.99 -44.55
C SER A 690 -10.56 1.85 -45.05
N ASP A 691 -11.49 2.19 -44.15
CA ASP A 691 -12.58 3.10 -44.46
C ASP A 691 -12.30 4.51 -43.91
N PRO A 692 -12.45 5.58 -44.72
CA PRO A 692 -12.25 6.95 -44.23
C PRO A 692 -13.23 7.41 -43.14
N ASN A 693 -14.42 6.81 -43.08
CA ASN A 693 -15.46 7.09 -42.09
C ASN A 693 -15.39 6.13 -40.89
N GLY A 694 -14.55 5.09 -40.97
CA GLY A 694 -14.36 4.09 -39.91
C GLY A 694 -15.42 2.99 -39.92
N ASP A 695 -16.16 2.85 -41.01
CA ASP A 695 -17.20 1.85 -41.16
C ASP A 695 -16.64 0.42 -41.23
N THR A 696 -17.47 -0.56 -40.87
CA THR A 696 -17.07 -1.97 -40.85
C THR A 696 -17.00 -2.53 -42.27
N LEU A 697 -15.87 -3.13 -42.63
CA LEU A 697 -15.60 -3.60 -43.99
C LEU A 697 -15.91 -5.07 -44.19
N SER A 698 -16.50 -5.41 -45.34
CA SER A 698 -16.68 -6.77 -45.83
C SER A 698 -15.89 -7.00 -47.11
N TYR A 699 -15.35 -8.20 -47.29
CA TYR A 699 -14.45 -8.55 -48.39
C TYR A 699 -15.12 -9.57 -49.31
N GLN A 700 -14.86 -9.49 -50.60
CA GLN A 700 -15.31 -10.49 -51.57
C GLN A 700 -14.30 -10.66 -52.71
N TRP A 701 -13.61 -11.80 -52.71
CA TRP A 701 -12.69 -12.20 -53.77
C TRP A 701 -13.41 -12.97 -54.88
N SER A 702 -13.23 -12.52 -56.12
CA SER A 702 -13.67 -13.20 -57.33
C SER A 702 -12.48 -13.83 -58.04
N LEU A 703 -12.54 -15.16 -58.25
CA LEU A 703 -11.50 -15.96 -58.87
C LEU A 703 -11.99 -16.59 -60.20
N PRO A 704 -11.13 -16.71 -61.22
CA PRO A 704 -11.43 -17.49 -62.43
C PRO A 704 -11.71 -18.97 -62.13
N ALA A 705 -12.52 -19.59 -62.99
CA ALA A 705 -12.86 -21.01 -62.87
C ALA A 705 -11.61 -21.92 -62.91
N GLY A 706 -11.54 -22.88 -61.98
CA GLY A 706 -10.43 -23.85 -61.89
C GLY A 706 -9.39 -23.54 -60.82
N LEU A 707 -9.47 -22.39 -60.14
CA LEU A 707 -8.68 -22.11 -58.93
C LEU A 707 -9.40 -22.57 -57.66
N THR A 708 -8.65 -23.16 -56.75
CA THR A 708 -9.14 -23.51 -55.41
C THR A 708 -8.53 -22.53 -54.39
N ALA A 709 -9.38 -21.86 -53.62
CA ALA A 709 -8.95 -20.89 -52.61
C ALA A 709 -9.79 -20.95 -51.33
N THR A 710 -9.26 -20.41 -50.24
CA THR A 710 -9.95 -20.19 -48.96
C THR A 710 -9.76 -18.73 -48.51
N GLY A 711 -10.69 -18.22 -47.68
CA GLY A 711 -10.65 -16.83 -47.19
C GLY A 711 -11.18 -15.79 -48.19
N GLN A 712 -12.08 -16.20 -49.10
CA GLN A 712 -12.64 -15.32 -50.13
C GLN A 712 -13.52 -14.19 -49.59
N ASP A 713 -13.92 -14.26 -48.33
CA ASP A 713 -14.69 -13.28 -47.58
C ASP A 713 -13.84 -12.50 -46.55
N SER A 714 -12.51 -12.57 -46.68
CA SER A 714 -11.58 -11.94 -45.73
C SER A 714 -10.48 -11.12 -46.42
N ALA A 715 -9.73 -10.35 -45.63
CA ALA A 715 -8.53 -9.64 -46.09
C ALA A 715 -7.41 -10.61 -46.56
N THR A 716 -7.46 -11.88 -46.18
CA THR A 716 -6.46 -12.90 -46.52
C THR A 716 -7.04 -13.93 -47.47
N LEU A 717 -6.55 -13.98 -48.70
CA LEU A 717 -6.89 -15.02 -49.67
C LEU A 717 -5.76 -16.05 -49.77
N VAL A 718 -6.05 -17.33 -49.54
CA VAL A 718 -5.09 -18.42 -49.74
C VAL A 718 -5.48 -19.19 -50.98
N VAL A 719 -4.62 -19.17 -52.01
CA VAL A 719 -4.87 -19.83 -53.29
C VAL A 719 -3.95 -21.03 -53.46
N THR A 720 -4.49 -22.16 -53.87
CA THR A 720 -3.71 -23.35 -54.26
C THR A 720 -3.49 -23.32 -55.77
N GLY A 721 -2.22 -23.35 -56.20
CA GLY A 721 -1.87 -23.35 -57.61
C GLY A 721 -2.38 -24.62 -58.32
N PRO A 722 -3.20 -24.52 -59.38
CA PRO A 722 -3.60 -25.68 -60.17
C PRO A 722 -2.40 -26.26 -60.93
N SER A 723 -2.53 -27.51 -61.38
CA SER A 723 -1.51 -28.14 -62.23
C SER A 723 -1.42 -27.43 -63.59
N VAL A 724 -0.28 -26.84 -63.89
CA VAL A 724 0.00 -26.22 -65.19
C VAL A 724 1.28 -26.81 -65.79
N THR A 725 1.41 -26.75 -67.12
CA THR A 725 2.59 -27.23 -67.87
C THR A 725 3.50 -26.10 -68.35
N SER A 726 3.09 -24.86 -68.15
CA SER A 726 3.84 -23.62 -68.41
C SER A 726 3.28 -22.50 -67.53
N ASP A 727 4.04 -21.43 -67.30
CA ASP A 727 3.62 -20.28 -66.48
C ASP A 727 2.26 -19.76 -66.95
N THR A 728 1.26 -19.88 -66.09
CA THR A 728 -0.13 -19.52 -66.39
C THR A 728 -0.59 -18.44 -65.44
N ALA A 729 -1.07 -17.31 -65.97
CA ALA A 729 -1.53 -16.18 -65.18
C ALA A 729 -3.05 -16.20 -64.96
N TYR A 730 -3.49 -15.85 -63.76
CA TYR A 730 -4.88 -15.70 -63.35
C TYR A 730 -5.08 -14.30 -62.76
N ASP A 731 -6.10 -13.58 -63.23
CA ASP A 731 -6.47 -12.28 -62.68
C ASP A 731 -7.49 -12.48 -61.55
N LEU A 732 -7.15 -12.02 -60.35
CA LEU A 732 -7.99 -12.10 -59.16
C LEU A 732 -8.46 -10.68 -58.83
N THR A 733 -9.74 -10.54 -58.47
CA THR A 733 -10.29 -9.24 -58.07
C THR A 733 -10.85 -9.34 -56.66
N LEU A 734 -10.62 -8.30 -55.88
CA LEU A 734 -11.20 -8.11 -54.55
C LEU A 734 -12.12 -6.91 -54.61
N VAL A 735 -13.35 -7.07 -54.12
CA VAL A 735 -14.24 -5.96 -53.76
C VAL A 735 -14.28 -5.87 -52.25
N VAL A 736 -14.15 -4.66 -51.72
CA VAL A 736 -14.33 -4.33 -50.31
C VAL A 736 -15.48 -3.33 -50.21
N THR A 737 -16.44 -3.59 -49.33
CA THR A 737 -17.64 -2.76 -49.15
C THR A 737 -17.79 -2.37 -47.68
N ASP A 738 -18.24 -1.14 -47.45
CA ASP A 738 -18.69 -0.65 -46.12
C ASP A 738 -20.20 -0.92 -45.88
N GLY A 739 -20.87 -1.60 -46.84
CA GLY A 739 -22.32 -1.84 -46.82
C GLY A 739 -23.15 -0.80 -47.58
N SER A 740 -22.54 0.29 -48.04
CA SER A 740 -23.14 1.35 -48.85
C SER A 740 -22.36 1.66 -50.14
N LEU A 741 -21.04 1.70 -50.08
CA LEU A 741 -20.11 2.01 -51.16
C LEU A 741 -19.01 0.94 -51.26
N ASP A 742 -18.54 0.72 -52.49
CA ASP A 742 -17.59 -0.34 -52.80
C ASP A 742 -16.27 0.23 -53.36
N ALA A 743 -15.18 -0.47 -53.07
CA ALA A 743 -13.89 -0.28 -53.71
C ALA A 743 -13.30 -1.60 -54.17
N SER A 744 -12.61 -1.58 -55.30
CA SER A 744 -12.06 -2.80 -55.91
C SER A 744 -10.57 -2.70 -56.17
N ALA A 745 -9.84 -3.79 -55.94
CA ALA A 745 -8.45 -3.94 -56.34
C ALA A 745 -8.24 -5.27 -57.07
N ALA A 746 -7.18 -5.37 -57.87
CA ALA A 746 -6.88 -6.55 -58.66
C ALA A 746 -5.41 -6.96 -58.49
N THR A 747 -5.16 -8.26 -58.54
CA THR A 747 -3.82 -8.85 -58.51
C THR A 747 -3.71 -9.95 -59.56
N ARG A 748 -2.50 -10.15 -60.09
CA ARG A 748 -2.21 -11.21 -61.05
C ARG A 748 -1.44 -12.34 -60.37
N LEU A 749 -2.05 -13.52 -60.30
CA LEU A 749 -1.43 -14.75 -59.81
C LEU A 749 -0.80 -15.54 -60.96
N THR A 750 0.52 -15.71 -60.96
CA THR A 750 1.24 -16.59 -61.91
C THR A 750 1.50 -17.95 -61.28
N VAL A 751 0.91 -19.00 -61.84
CA VAL A 751 1.13 -20.39 -61.43
C VAL A 751 2.20 -20.98 -62.32
N LYS A 752 3.28 -21.50 -61.73
CA LYS A 752 4.41 -22.12 -62.44
C LYS A 752 4.25 -23.65 -62.47
N PRO A 753 4.68 -24.34 -63.53
CA PRO A 753 4.68 -25.81 -63.56
C PRO A 753 5.60 -26.39 -62.49
N VAL A 754 5.32 -27.61 -62.01
CA VAL A 754 6.22 -28.29 -61.07
C VAL A 754 7.58 -28.48 -61.74
N SER A 755 8.65 -27.97 -61.12
CA SER A 755 10.01 -28.15 -61.61
C SER A 755 10.44 -29.61 -61.43
N THR A 756 10.43 -30.40 -62.51
CA THR A 756 11.09 -31.71 -62.54
C THR A 756 12.57 -31.50 -62.82
N GLY A 757 13.34 -31.07 -61.81
CA GLY A 757 14.78 -30.84 -61.98
C GLY A 757 15.50 -30.68 -60.65
N GLY A 758 15.83 -31.80 -59.99
CA GLY A 758 16.72 -31.80 -58.84
C GLY A 758 18.17 -31.59 -59.25
N GLY A 759 18.84 -30.62 -58.63
CA GLY A 759 20.30 -30.46 -58.69
C GLY A 759 20.79 -29.48 -57.64
N CYS A 760 21.76 -29.87 -56.81
CA CYS A 760 22.43 -29.02 -55.84
C CYS A 760 22.85 -27.68 -56.48
N GLU A 761 22.54 -26.54 -55.86
CA GLU A 761 23.06 -25.23 -56.25
C GLU A 761 24.56 -25.19 -55.93
N ALA A 762 25.39 -25.50 -56.93
CA ALA A 762 26.84 -25.42 -56.80
C ALA A 762 27.28 -23.96 -56.93
N SER A 763 27.98 -23.44 -55.93
CA SER A 763 28.61 -22.10 -55.94
C SER A 763 30.13 -22.23 -55.77
N ASP A 764 30.89 -21.35 -56.40
CA ASP A 764 32.33 -21.23 -56.23
C ASP A 764 32.65 -19.94 -55.46
N PRO A 765 33.20 -20.02 -54.24
CA PRO A 765 33.54 -18.84 -53.44
C PRO A 765 34.50 -17.88 -54.15
N GLU A 766 35.34 -18.37 -55.05
CA GLU A 766 36.29 -17.57 -55.83
C GLU A 766 35.62 -16.83 -56.99
N ALA A 767 34.33 -17.09 -57.29
CA ALA A 767 33.65 -16.46 -58.42
C ALA A 767 33.57 -14.93 -58.28
N ALA A 768 33.44 -14.40 -57.06
CA ALA A 768 33.45 -12.95 -56.83
C ALA A 768 34.77 -12.27 -57.23
N ASN A 769 35.88 -13.02 -57.34
CA ASN A 769 37.18 -12.50 -57.73
C ASN A 769 37.33 -12.30 -59.26
N TRP A 770 36.32 -12.67 -60.05
CA TRP A 770 36.32 -12.51 -61.51
C TRP A 770 35.22 -11.55 -61.98
N PRO A 771 35.45 -10.74 -63.01
CA PRO A 771 34.45 -9.80 -63.53
C PRO A 771 33.16 -10.51 -63.97
N ALA A 772 32.00 -9.95 -63.62
CA ALA A 772 30.72 -10.51 -64.04
C ALA A 772 30.58 -10.51 -65.57
N TRP A 773 30.05 -11.59 -66.13
CA TRP A 773 29.77 -11.68 -67.55
C TRP A 773 28.75 -10.63 -67.98
N ASN A 774 28.96 -10.04 -69.15
CA ASN A 774 28.10 -9.04 -69.76
C ASN A 774 27.94 -9.34 -71.26
N ALA A 775 26.69 -9.42 -71.70
CA ALA A 775 26.33 -9.76 -73.09
C ALA A 775 26.94 -8.81 -74.14
N SER A 776 27.19 -7.54 -73.79
CA SER A 776 27.72 -6.55 -74.72
C SER A 776 29.25 -6.56 -74.82
N THR A 777 29.93 -7.26 -73.92
CA THR A 777 31.40 -7.31 -73.86
C THR A 777 31.96 -8.40 -74.77
N VAL A 778 33.04 -8.08 -75.47
CA VAL A 778 33.80 -9.05 -76.27
C VAL A 778 34.80 -9.79 -75.38
N TYR A 779 34.77 -11.12 -75.40
CA TYR A 779 35.69 -11.98 -74.67
C TYR A 779 36.57 -12.77 -75.65
N ASN A 780 37.88 -12.69 -75.46
CA ASN A 780 38.85 -13.45 -76.26
C ASN A 780 39.22 -14.76 -75.56
N ALA A 781 39.89 -15.66 -76.28
CA ALA A 781 40.38 -16.92 -75.72
C ALA A 781 41.09 -16.71 -74.38
N GLU A 782 40.80 -17.59 -73.44
CA GLU A 782 41.30 -17.61 -72.06
C GLU A 782 40.77 -16.54 -71.10
N THR A 783 39.92 -15.62 -71.56
CA THR A 783 39.29 -14.62 -70.67
C THR A 783 38.35 -15.31 -69.68
N LYS A 784 38.47 -14.99 -68.39
CA LYS A 784 37.64 -15.55 -67.31
C LYS A 784 36.62 -14.54 -66.80
N VAL A 785 35.41 -15.00 -66.55
CA VAL A 785 34.29 -14.22 -66.05
C VAL A 785 33.52 -14.99 -64.98
N SER A 786 32.84 -14.26 -64.10
CA SER A 786 31.87 -14.84 -63.17
C SER A 786 30.45 -14.78 -63.73
N HIS A 787 29.72 -15.88 -63.61
CA HIS A 787 28.31 -15.95 -63.98
C HIS A 787 27.62 -17.05 -63.17
N ASN A 788 26.47 -16.73 -62.57
CA ASN A 788 25.74 -17.60 -61.63
C ASN A 788 26.63 -18.18 -60.51
N GLN A 789 27.46 -17.33 -59.91
CA GLN A 789 28.39 -17.69 -58.82
C GLN A 789 29.43 -18.77 -59.19
N LEU A 790 29.72 -18.93 -60.49
CA LEU A 790 30.75 -19.82 -61.03
C LEU A 790 31.69 -19.07 -61.97
N VAL A 791 32.89 -19.60 -62.18
CA VAL A 791 33.94 -19.06 -63.05
C VAL A 791 33.98 -19.81 -64.36
N TRP A 792 33.86 -19.06 -65.46
CA TRP A 792 33.86 -19.58 -66.82
C TRP A 792 34.98 -18.93 -67.62
N GLN A 793 35.63 -19.71 -68.48
CA GLN A 793 36.69 -19.26 -69.38
C GLN A 793 36.24 -19.35 -70.84
N ALA A 794 36.39 -18.27 -71.59
CA ALA A 794 36.13 -18.28 -73.02
C ALA A 794 37.15 -19.18 -73.74
N LYS A 795 36.68 -20.13 -74.56
CA LYS A 795 37.55 -21.00 -75.36
C LYS A 795 38.14 -20.27 -76.57
N TYR A 796 37.37 -19.34 -77.13
CA TYR A 796 37.69 -18.53 -78.30
C TYR A 796 36.85 -17.25 -78.28
N TRP A 797 36.98 -16.39 -79.30
CA TRP A 797 36.26 -15.12 -79.39
C TRP A 797 34.74 -15.31 -79.25
N THR A 798 34.11 -14.56 -78.35
CA THR A 798 32.66 -14.59 -78.14
C THR A 798 32.13 -13.25 -77.63
N GLN A 799 30.93 -12.87 -78.07
CA GLN A 799 30.17 -11.71 -77.60
C GLN A 799 28.68 -12.11 -77.61
N GLY A 800 27.93 -11.73 -76.58
CA GLY A 800 26.49 -12.03 -76.47
C GLY A 800 26.12 -13.47 -76.07
N ASN A 801 27.01 -14.46 -76.21
CA ASN A 801 26.73 -15.83 -75.76
C ASN A 801 26.95 -15.96 -74.25
N GLU A 802 25.91 -16.34 -73.52
CA GLU A 802 25.92 -16.49 -72.06
C GLU A 802 26.67 -17.76 -71.60
N PRO A 803 27.53 -17.69 -70.56
CA PRO A 803 28.24 -18.84 -70.03
C PRO A 803 27.29 -19.91 -69.49
N SER A 804 27.34 -21.11 -70.07
CA SER A 804 26.57 -22.28 -69.64
C SER A 804 27.25 -23.58 -70.07
N GLN A 805 26.84 -24.72 -69.51
CA GLN A 805 27.40 -26.02 -69.89
C GLN A 805 27.11 -26.41 -71.35
N THR A 806 26.07 -25.80 -71.94
CA THR A 806 25.63 -26.08 -73.32
C THR A 806 26.19 -25.08 -74.33
N ALA A 807 26.78 -23.97 -73.88
CA ALA A 807 27.42 -22.99 -74.74
C ALA A 807 28.86 -23.42 -75.04
N ASP A 808 29.13 -23.84 -76.28
CA ASP A 808 30.45 -24.34 -76.66
C ASP A 808 31.57 -23.30 -76.53
N GLN A 809 31.23 -22.00 -76.57
CA GLN A 809 32.18 -20.89 -76.44
C GLN A 809 32.82 -20.82 -75.04
N TRP A 810 32.19 -21.43 -74.03
CA TRP A 810 32.59 -21.33 -72.63
C TRP A 810 33.04 -22.67 -72.06
N LYS A 811 34.04 -22.64 -71.19
CA LYS A 811 34.53 -23.77 -70.41
C LYS A 811 34.39 -23.45 -68.93
N LEU A 812 33.73 -24.32 -68.17
CA LEU A 812 33.66 -24.19 -66.72
C LEU A 812 35.05 -24.40 -66.10
N ILE A 813 35.47 -23.49 -65.23
CA ILE A 813 36.75 -23.56 -64.51
C ILE A 813 36.55 -23.82 -63.03
N SER A 814 35.41 -23.40 -62.46
CA SER A 814 35.09 -23.70 -61.07
C SER A 814 35.19 -25.19 -60.76
N PRO A 815 35.83 -25.60 -59.64
CA PRO A 815 36.05 -26.99 -59.29
C PRO A 815 34.79 -27.64 -58.69
N VAL A 816 33.63 -27.45 -59.34
CA VAL A 816 32.33 -27.96 -58.91
C VAL A 816 31.80 -29.03 -59.86
N GLN A 817 31.01 -29.97 -59.32
CA GLN A 817 30.31 -30.97 -60.15
C GLN A 817 28.86 -30.56 -60.34
N LEU A 818 28.54 -30.11 -61.55
CA LEU A 818 27.19 -29.71 -61.91
C LEU A 818 26.27 -30.92 -62.15
N GLY A 819 24.97 -30.67 -61.96
CA GLY A 819 23.92 -31.64 -62.22
C GLY A 819 23.88 -32.12 -63.67
N TRP A 820 23.25 -33.26 -63.91
CA TRP A 820 23.10 -33.81 -65.25
C TRP A 820 22.20 -32.92 -66.10
N ASN A 821 22.59 -32.71 -67.35
CA ASN A 821 21.84 -31.91 -68.31
C ASN A 821 21.75 -32.63 -69.66
N ALA A 822 20.54 -32.85 -70.15
CA ALA A 822 20.28 -33.56 -71.41
C ALA A 822 20.93 -32.88 -72.64
N GLY A 823 21.16 -31.57 -72.59
CA GLY A 823 21.78 -30.78 -73.66
C GLY A 823 23.32 -30.83 -73.69
N VAL A 824 23.96 -31.45 -72.70
CA VAL A 824 25.42 -31.53 -72.57
C VAL A 824 25.92 -32.89 -73.07
N ALA A 825 27.01 -32.87 -73.84
CA ALA A 825 27.70 -34.10 -74.24
C ALA A 825 28.72 -34.49 -73.17
N TYR A 826 28.65 -35.73 -72.68
CA TYR A 826 29.56 -36.30 -71.70
C TYR A 826 30.43 -37.36 -72.38
N ASN A 827 31.74 -37.27 -72.20
CA ASN A 827 32.71 -38.23 -72.72
C ASN A 827 32.94 -39.38 -71.74
N ALA A 828 33.57 -40.45 -72.23
CA ALA A 828 33.98 -41.58 -71.41
C ALA A 828 34.81 -41.10 -70.21
N GLY A 829 34.31 -41.34 -68.99
CA GLY A 829 34.97 -40.95 -67.75
C GLY A 829 34.41 -39.71 -67.06
N ASP A 830 33.56 -38.92 -67.73
CA ASP A 830 32.96 -37.72 -67.15
C ASP A 830 31.98 -38.06 -66.02
N PHE A 831 31.90 -37.17 -65.02
CA PHE A 831 31.02 -37.31 -63.88
C PHE A 831 29.91 -36.26 -63.86
N THR A 832 28.75 -36.64 -63.32
CA THR A 832 27.64 -35.71 -63.08
C THR A 832 26.80 -36.16 -61.90
N ASN A 833 26.00 -35.25 -61.34
CA ASN A 833 25.08 -35.54 -60.25
C ASN A 833 23.64 -35.58 -60.76
N HIS A 834 22.88 -36.62 -60.42
CA HIS A 834 21.46 -36.72 -60.78
C HIS A 834 20.70 -37.48 -59.69
N ASN A 835 19.56 -36.92 -59.25
CA ASN A 835 18.73 -37.47 -58.18
C ASN A 835 19.50 -37.84 -56.89
N GLY A 836 20.40 -36.95 -56.46
CA GLY A 836 21.19 -37.11 -55.22
C GLY A 836 22.32 -38.15 -55.30
N ARG A 837 22.63 -38.66 -56.50
CA ARG A 837 23.69 -39.64 -56.73
C ARG A 837 24.70 -39.16 -57.76
N LYS A 838 25.94 -39.62 -57.62
CA LYS A 838 27.04 -39.31 -58.54
C LYS A 838 27.13 -40.41 -59.60
N TRP A 839 27.20 -40.03 -60.86
CA TRP A 839 27.20 -40.94 -62.01
C TRP A 839 28.44 -40.70 -62.86
N LYS A 840 28.99 -41.77 -63.44
CA LYS A 840 30.13 -41.74 -64.37
C LYS A 840 29.72 -42.28 -65.75
N ALA A 841 30.00 -41.53 -66.81
CA ALA A 841 29.76 -41.97 -68.18
C ALA A 841 30.78 -43.05 -68.58
N GLN A 842 30.33 -44.19 -69.09
CA GLN A 842 31.23 -45.25 -69.58
C GLN A 842 31.79 -44.97 -70.97
N TYR A 843 30.99 -44.33 -71.82
CA TYR A 843 31.32 -43.90 -73.17
C TYR A 843 30.56 -42.62 -73.51
N TRP A 844 30.81 -42.03 -74.69
CA TRP A 844 30.19 -40.77 -75.08
C TRP A 844 28.66 -40.86 -75.07
N THR A 845 27.99 -39.87 -74.49
CA THR A 845 26.53 -39.75 -74.48
C THR A 845 26.08 -38.29 -74.45
N LYS A 846 24.89 -38.02 -75.02
CA LYS A 846 24.19 -36.74 -74.95
C LYS A 846 22.68 -37.02 -74.91
N GLY A 847 22.00 -36.52 -73.89
CA GLY A 847 20.55 -36.70 -73.72
C GLY A 847 20.12 -37.98 -72.99
N ASP A 848 20.99 -38.98 -72.85
CA ASP A 848 20.67 -40.18 -72.07
C ASP A 848 20.75 -39.90 -70.57
N GLU A 849 19.68 -40.22 -69.83
CA GLU A 849 19.54 -39.85 -68.41
C GLU A 849 20.22 -40.86 -67.45
N PRO A 850 21.05 -40.39 -66.48
CA PRO A 850 21.65 -41.25 -65.46
C PRO A 850 20.62 -41.98 -64.61
N GLY A 851 20.87 -43.25 -64.33
CA GLY A 851 19.92 -44.14 -63.65
C GLY A 851 18.79 -44.69 -64.54
N LYS A 852 18.67 -44.24 -65.79
CA LYS A 852 17.76 -44.82 -66.79
C LYS A 852 18.49 -45.48 -67.97
N ALA A 853 19.56 -44.88 -68.45
CA ALA A 853 20.35 -45.41 -69.56
C ALA A 853 21.61 -46.15 -69.08
N ALA A 854 21.92 -47.27 -69.73
CA ALA A 854 23.02 -48.16 -69.35
C ALA A 854 24.43 -47.56 -69.55
N VAL A 855 24.56 -46.41 -70.21
CA VAL A 855 25.83 -45.68 -70.38
C VAL A 855 26.35 -45.09 -69.07
N TRP A 856 25.51 -44.95 -68.05
CA TRP A 856 25.86 -44.36 -66.76
C TRP A 856 26.08 -45.41 -65.68
N VAL A 857 27.19 -45.31 -64.96
CA VAL A 857 27.47 -46.13 -63.79
C VAL A 857 27.30 -45.31 -62.53
N ASP A 858 26.49 -45.82 -61.61
CA ASP A 858 26.31 -45.23 -60.28
C ASP A 858 27.62 -45.31 -59.49
N GLN A 859 28.05 -44.20 -58.90
CA GLN A 859 29.25 -44.08 -58.08
C GLN A 859 28.92 -43.87 -56.60
N GLY A 860 27.65 -43.91 -56.22
CA GLY A 860 27.16 -43.73 -54.86
C GLY A 860 26.52 -42.37 -54.63
N VAL A 861 26.30 -42.03 -53.36
CA VAL A 861 25.66 -40.78 -52.94
C VAL A 861 26.53 -39.59 -53.35
N ALA A 862 25.92 -38.55 -53.91
CA ALA A 862 26.63 -37.33 -54.25
C ALA A 862 27.02 -36.56 -52.97
N SER A 863 28.30 -36.26 -52.80
CA SER A 863 28.77 -35.30 -51.79
C SER A 863 28.75 -33.90 -52.40
N CYS A 864 27.71 -33.12 -52.13
CA CYS A 864 27.68 -31.70 -52.49
C CYS A 864 28.44 -30.92 -51.41
N ASN A 865 29.70 -30.56 -51.67
CA ASN A 865 30.37 -29.43 -51.04
C ASN A 865 30.67 -28.41 -52.14
#